data_AF-A0A8S1GRB0-F1
#
_entry.id   AF-A0A8S1GRB0-F1
#
_cell.length_a   1.000
_cell.length_b   1.000
_cell.length_c   1.000
_cell.angle_alpha   90.00
_cell.angle_beta   90.00
_cell.angle_gamma   90.00
#
_symmetry.space_group_name_H-M   'P 1'
#
loop_
_entity.id
_entity.type
_entity.pdbx_description
1 polymer ?
#
loop_
_entity_poly.entity_id
_entity_poly.type
_entity_poly.pdbx_seq_one_letter_code
_entity_poly.pdbx_strand_id
1 'polypeptide(L)'
;MNVLIIGSGGREHALAWKLEQSLRVRKVYMSPGNSAPFEHADVDSNDPLFIASFCEWTEIGLIVIGPEAPLAAGIVDELKKLIPNVLVFGPCTGGAALESSKSFAKRFMKMADIRTADYQVFKRGESFEEFLDSCSWEGIVVKDDGLAAGKGVIVANTKEEAKKAAEELFENSNCHRILFEERLFGYEISALAFFDGKSYSLMPFVQDHKRLLDNDQGPNTGGMGVIAPLEVSDDLRRQVVDIFDKTLDELSKPYIGVLFAGLMVVQEEIYVLEYNCRFGDPECEVLMRLLETDLCDVLLSCTLGTLSTLDLQWSNQFACGVVLASAKYPYSSDINTPITYVPPDNCVVRTFHAGAKQLNDQIVTNGGRIMCVTALADSLEEARKKANQAAESVRFEGKQFRTDIGVRRELKNCVTYAASGVNIEQGNAFVSGVKKLTLATLLPGTEQIGGFGARIDLPKAGFPANTQLVVGIDGVGTKLEVATVMNDFSMIGHDVVAMCVNDVLCHCAQPIAFLDYYVCGKLDREIATKVVASIAEACLEAQCSLIGGETAEMPGVYFPHQWDLAGCAIAARKASWPNLPESGKIEKGDFILGLSSNGLHSNGFSLARSILKVNGVSYDRATPWNKEKSFGEILLAPTKIYVKSVLPVLKTGLVKGCAHITGGGLLENIVRVTDPNSDNAVEIDCASWPLPEIFQWLACHGPVSPTEMLKTFNCGIGMVLIVSQSVINEVERHLFEFDLEIRRIGMIVEKQGDELITFKNKSSLFNYKAYPRCERRKVKVAILISGVGSNMVKLIERSRQADSNCEIVIVVSNNKDAPGLKTAASMGIRTAVNEHTRDRVTGDRKLYEILNNLGVEMICLAGYMRILAEKFVIKFKNRIINVHPSLLPAFKGKNALHDALAAGVKIVGCTVHFVDELVDHGPIIAQQAINVEDGDTYESLQKKIQCKEHIIFPESMNQIANKILQSSL
;
A
#
# COMPACT_ATOMS: atom_id res chain seq x y z
N MET A 1 -9.20 -38.92 -21.21
CA MET A 1 -9.76 -39.92 -20.28
C MET A 1 -11.12 -39.45 -19.78
N ASN A 2 -11.97 -40.39 -19.34
CA ASN A 2 -13.19 -40.05 -18.61
C ASN A 2 -12.90 -39.99 -17.11
N VAL A 3 -13.56 -39.10 -16.38
CA VAL A 3 -13.36 -38.89 -14.94
C VAL A 3 -14.67 -39.12 -14.21
N LEU A 4 -14.63 -39.84 -13.08
CA LEU A 4 -15.77 -40.04 -12.18
C LEU A 4 -15.54 -39.30 -10.86
N ILE A 5 -16.48 -38.46 -10.45
CA ILE A 5 -16.46 -37.75 -9.17
C ILE A 5 -17.54 -38.34 -8.27
N ILE A 6 -17.15 -38.76 -7.07
CA ILE A 6 -18.06 -39.24 -6.04
C ILE A 6 -18.44 -38.08 -5.12
N GLY A 7 -19.73 -37.81 -4.96
CA GLY A 7 -20.34 -36.78 -4.13
C GLY A 7 -21.40 -35.95 -4.87
N SER A 8 -21.97 -34.97 -4.16
CA SER A 8 -23.16 -34.22 -4.60
C SER A 8 -23.20 -32.76 -4.14
N GLY A 9 -22.16 -32.27 -3.48
CA GLY A 9 -22.07 -30.91 -2.94
C GLY A 9 -21.54 -29.88 -3.94
N GLY A 10 -21.31 -28.66 -3.44
CA GLY A 10 -20.76 -27.56 -4.22
C GLY A 10 -19.29 -27.82 -4.60
N ARG A 11 -18.54 -28.43 -3.68
CA ARG A 11 -17.19 -28.95 -3.90
C ARG A 11 -17.10 -29.87 -5.13
N GLU A 12 -17.97 -30.87 -5.23
CA GLU A 12 -17.92 -31.80 -6.35
C GLU A 12 -18.28 -31.13 -7.68
N HIS A 13 -19.20 -30.16 -7.68
CA HIS A 13 -19.46 -29.34 -8.86
C HIS A 13 -18.24 -28.46 -9.22
N ALA A 14 -17.56 -27.85 -8.25
CA ALA A 14 -16.35 -27.06 -8.53
C ALA A 14 -15.22 -27.91 -9.14
N LEU A 15 -15.02 -29.13 -8.64
CA LEU A 15 -14.09 -30.10 -9.22
C LEU A 15 -14.49 -30.50 -10.63
N ALA A 16 -15.78 -30.82 -10.86
CA ALA A 16 -16.30 -31.19 -12.17
C ALA A 16 -16.09 -30.07 -13.20
N TRP A 17 -16.44 -28.84 -12.82
CA TRP A 17 -16.25 -27.65 -13.64
C TRP A 17 -14.78 -27.41 -13.99
N LYS A 18 -13.87 -27.60 -13.03
CA LYS A 18 -12.45 -27.35 -13.29
C LYS A 18 -11.82 -28.47 -14.13
N LEU A 19 -12.25 -29.72 -13.96
CA LEU A 19 -11.81 -30.85 -14.76
C LEU A 19 -12.29 -30.79 -16.21
N GLU A 20 -13.52 -30.33 -16.46
CA GLU A 20 -14.06 -30.20 -17.81
C GLU A 20 -13.25 -29.24 -18.71
N GLN A 21 -12.50 -28.30 -18.11
CA GLN A 21 -11.62 -27.38 -18.84
C GLN A 21 -10.33 -28.04 -19.36
N SER A 22 -9.98 -29.23 -18.86
CA SER A 22 -8.76 -29.92 -19.24
C SER A 22 -8.86 -30.53 -20.63
N LEU A 23 -7.83 -30.34 -21.46
CA LEU A 23 -7.72 -31.00 -22.76
C LEU A 23 -7.52 -32.52 -22.64
N ARG A 24 -7.15 -33.03 -21.45
CA ARG A 24 -7.00 -34.46 -21.19
C ARG A 24 -8.31 -35.13 -20.79
N VAL A 25 -9.32 -34.35 -20.39
CA VAL A 25 -10.61 -34.85 -19.93
C VAL A 25 -11.59 -34.85 -21.11
N ARG A 26 -12.09 -36.04 -21.44
CA ARG A 26 -13.11 -36.20 -22.49
C ARG A 26 -14.50 -35.93 -21.94
N LYS A 27 -14.76 -36.41 -20.71
CA LYS A 27 -16.07 -36.33 -20.07
C LYS A 27 -15.94 -36.49 -18.56
N VAL A 28 -16.77 -35.76 -17.82
CA VAL A 28 -16.89 -35.84 -16.36
C VAL A 28 -18.23 -36.45 -16.00
N TYR A 29 -18.19 -37.44 -15.12
CA TYR A 29 -19.34 -38.11 -14.52
C TYR A 29 -19.40 -37.78 -13.03
N MET A 30 -20.61 -37.62 -12.48
CA MET A 30 -20.82 -37.41 -11.05
C MET A 30 -21.75 -38.49 -10.49
N SER A 31 -21.49 -38.96 -9.26
CA SER A 31 -22.41 -39.85 -8.53
C SER A 31 -22.55 -39.44 -7.07
N PRO A 32 -23.77 -39.16 -6.57
CA PRO A 32 -25.02 -39.07 -7.32
C PRO A 32 -25.15 -37.74 -8.09
N GLY A 33 -24.23 -36.79 -7.90
CA GLY A 33 -24.29 -35.46 -8.53
C GLY A 33 -25.38 -34.56 -7.92
N ASN A 34 -25.64 -33.43 -8.58
CA ASN A 34 -26.67 -32.46 -8.19
C ASN A 34 -27.31 -31.80 -9.42
N SER A 35 -27.93 -30.63 -9.32
CA SER A 35 -28.53 -29.97 -10.49
C SER A 35 -27.53 -29.36 -11.48
N ALA A 36 -26.23 -29.51 -11.28
CA ALA A 36 -25.22 -29.13 -12.26
C ALA A 36 -25.39 -29.94 -13.56
N PRO A 37 -25.11 -29.34 -14.73
CA PRO A 37 -25.35 -29.97 -16.03
C PRO A 37 -24.27 -31.01 -16.42
N PHE A 38 -23.90 -31.91 -15.50
CA PHE A 38 -22.97 -33.02 -15.74
C PHE A 38 -23.72 -34.35 -15.86
N GLU A 39 -23.08 -35.36 -16.45
CA GLU A 39 -23.70 -36.67 -16.57
C GLU A 39 -23.67 -37.42 -15.23
N HIS A 40 -24.83 -37.90 -14.80
CA HIS A 40 -24.95 -38.63 -13.55
C HIS A 40 -24.69 -40.11 -13.80
N ALA A 41 -23.69 -40.66 -13.12
CA ALA A 41 -23.48 -42.10 -13.07
C ALA A 41 -24.49 -42.71 -12.09
N ASP A 42 -25.30 -43.65 -12.58
CA ASP A 42 -26.22 -44.44 -11.76
C ASP A 42 -25.44 -45.53 -11.02
N VAL A 43 -24.61 -45.09 -10.07
CA VAL A 43 -23.82 -45.96 -9.19
C VAL A 43 -24.01 -45.56 -7.74
N ASP A 44 -24.14 -46.54 -6.85
CA ASP A 44 -24.09 -46.31 -5.41
C ASP A 44 -22.67 -45.90 -5.02
N SER A 45 -22.54 -44.68 -4.50
CA SER A 45 -21.28 -44.09 -4.06
C SER A 45 -20.59 -44.86 -2.93
N ASN A 46 -21.26 -45.83 -2.29
CA ASN A 46 -20.72 -46.68 -1.24
C ASN A 46 -20.48 -48.13 -1.66
N ASP A 47 -20.73 -48.50 -2.93
CA ASP A 47 -20.53 -49.85 -3.46
C ASP A 47 -19.30 -49.90 -4.40
N PRO A 48 -18.13 -50.36 -3.92
CA PRO A 48 -16.92 -50.46 -4.74
C PRO A 48 -17.08 -51.38 -5.96
N LEU A 49 -17.91 -52.43 -5.87
CA LEU A 49 -18.10 -53.39 -6.96
C LEU A 49 -18.90 -52.77 -8.11
N PHE A 50 -19.91 -51.98 -7.77
CA PHE A 50 -20.74 -51.32 -8.76
C PHE A 50 -19.99 -50.16 -9.43
N ILE A 51 -19.20 -49.41 -8.66
CA ILE A 51 -18.27 -48.39 -9.21
C ILE A 51 -17.23 -49.05 -10.12
N ALA A 52 -16.61 -50.16 -9.72
CA ALA A 52 -15.64 -50.89 -10.53
C ALA A 52 -16.24 -51.34 -11.87
N SER A 53 -17.44 -51.91 -11.83
CA SER A 53 -18.18 -52.31 -13.04
C SER A 53 -18.40 -51.11 -13.96
N PHE A 54 -18.93 -50.01 -13.44
CA PHE A 54 -19.16 -48.79 -14.22
C PHE A 54 -17.87 -48.24 -14.85
N CYS A 55 -16.74 -48.31 -14.13
CA CYS A 55 -15.46 -47.85 -14.65
C CYS A 55 -15.01 -48.63 -15.88
N GLU A 56 -15.21 -49.95 -15.91
CA GLU A 56 -14.90 -50.79 -17.08
C GLU A 56 -15.79 -50.46 -18.28
N TRP A 57 -17.12 -50.36 -18.07
CA TRP A 57 -18.07 -50.08 -19.15
C TRP A 57 -17.91 -48.67 -19.77
N THR A 58 -17.48 -47.71 -18.96
CA THR A 58 -17.44 -46.29 -19.33
C THR A 58 -16.02 -45.77 -19.56
N GLU A 59 -15.01 -46.65 -19.51
CA GLU A 59 -13.58 -46.34 -19.68
C GLU A 59 -13.11 -45.18 -18.77
N ILE A 60 -13.48 -45.24 -17.48
CA ILE A 60 -13.04 -44.25 -16.48
C ILE A 60 -11.54 -44.42 -16.23
N GLY A 61 -10.77 -43.34 -16.38
CA GLY A 61 -9.33 -43.33 -16.13
C GLY A 61 -8.93 -42.74 -14.78
N LEU A 62 -9.79 -41.93 -14.18
CA LEU A 62 -9.56 -41.27 -12.90
C LEU A 62 -10.87 -41.19 -12.10
N ILE A 63 -10.81 -41.59 -10.82
CA ILE A 63 -11.89 -41.44 -9.84
C ILE A 63 -11.45 -40.40 -8.81
N VAL A 64 -12.32 -39.45 -8.47
CA VAL A 64 -12.09 -38.42 -7.46
C VAL A 64 -13.11 -38.58 -6.35
N ILE A 65 -12.66 -38.86 -5.13
CA ILE A 65 -13.55 -38.99 -3.97
C ILE A 65 -13.69 -37.63 -3.28
N GLY A 66 -14.88 -37.04 -3.35
CA GLY A 66 -15.18 -35.75 -2.74
C GLY A 66 -15.47 -35.83 -1.22
N PRO A 67 -16.45 -36.64 -0.77
CA PRO A 67 -16.85 -36.68 0.63
C PRO A 67 -15.99 -37.60 1.49
N GLU A 68 -16.00 -37.34 2.79
CA GLU A 68 -15.23 -38.04 3.82
C GLU A 68 -15.75 -39.46 4.13
N ALA A 69 -17.07 -39.68 4.04
CA ALA A 69 -17.67 -40.94 4.46
C ALA A 69 -17.20 -42.15 3.62
N PRO A 70 -17.13 -42.08 2.27
CA PRO A 70 -16.55 -43.15 1.46
C PRO A 70 -15.06 -43.40 1.74
N LEU A 71 -14.28 -42.36 2.02
CA LEU A 71 -12.86 -42.48 2.38
C LEU A 71 -12.68 -43.26 3.68
N ALA A 72 -13.45 -42.91 4.72
CA ALA A 72 -13.44 -43.58 6.00
C ALA A 72 -13.94 -45.04 5.91
N ALA A 73 -14.88 -45.32 5.01
CA ALA A 73 -15.36 -46.68 4.72
C ALA A 73 -14.34 -47.54 3.93
N GLY A 74 -13.22 -46.97 3.48
CA GLY A 74 -12.17 -47.70 2.76
C GLY A 74 -12.46 -47.95 1.29
N ILE A 75 -13.28 -47.10 0.66
CA ILE A 75 -13.62 -47.24 -0.77
C ILE A 75 -12.38 -47.25 -1.66
N VAL A 76 -11.37 -46.44 -1.34
CA VAL A 76 -10.12 -46.33 -2.11
C VAL A 76 -9.33 -47.64 -2.05
N ASP A 77 -9.27 -48.28 -0.88
CA ASP A 77 -8.56 -49.55 -0.70
C ASP A 77 -9.20 -50.68 -1.51
N GLU A 78 -10.53 -50.73 -1.56
CA GLU A 78 -11.25 -51.74 -2.34
C GLU A 78 -11.19 -51.46 -3.85
N LEU A 79 -11.36 -50.21 -4.29
CA LEU A 79 -11.24 -49.85 -5.71
C LEU A 79 -9.85 -50.16 -6.26
N LYS A 80 -8.77 -49.88 -5.51
CA LYS A 80 -7.40 -50.24 -5.92
C LYS A 80 -7.20 -51.75 -6.12
N LYS A 81 -7.94 -52.59 -5.39
CA LYS A 81 -7.91 -54.05 -5.56
C LYS A 81 -8.72 -54.49 -6.79
N LEU A 82 -9.91 -53.91 -6.97
CA LEU A 82 -10.85 -54.32 -8.02
C LEU A 82 -10.45 -53.82 -9.40
N ILE A 83 -9.97 -52.58 -9.51
CA ILE A 83 -9.66 -51.90 -10.77
C ILE A 83 -8.25 -51.25 -10.72
N PRO A 84 -7.18 -52.05 -10.64
CA PRO A 84 -5.81 -51.55 -10.42
C PRO A 84 -5.27 -50.63 -11.54
N ASN A 85 -5.92 -50.62 -12.71
CA ASN A 85 -5.55 -49.78 -13.84
C ASN A 85 -6.23 -48.40 -13.83
N VAL A 86 -7.14 -48.14 -12.89
CA VAL A 86 -7.85 -46.86 -12.75
C VAL A 86 -7.22 -46.06 -11.60
N LEU A 87 -6.88 -44.80 -11.86
CA LEU A 87 -6.31 -43.93 -10.84
C LEU A 87 -7.41 -43.47 -9.88
N VAL A 88 -7.14 -43.47 -8.57
CA VAL A 88 -8.09 -43.04 -7.54
C VAL A 88 -7.46 -41.93 -6.70
N PHE A 89 -8.01 -40.73 -6.77
CA PHE A 89 -7.62 -39.58 -5.97
C PHE A 89 -8.44 -39.53 -4.67
N GLY A 90 -7.76 -39.81 -3.57
CA GLY A 90 -8.33 -39.88 -2.23
C GLY A 90 -7.47 -40.80 -1.35
N PRO A 91 -7.32 -40.52 -0.04
CA PRO A 91 -6.48 -41.32 0.81
C PRO A 91 -7.11 -42.69 1.09
N CYS A 92 -6.27 -43.70 1.27
CA CYS A 92 -6.69 -44.99 1.83
C CYS A 92 -7.16 -44.82 3.29
N THR A 93 -7.85 -45.82 3.85
CA THR A 93 -8.40 -45.80 5.23
C THR A 93 -7.37 -45.37 6.27
N GLY A 94 -6.09 -45.77 6.10
CA GLY A 94 -5.00 -45.38 7.00
C GLY A 94 -4.73 -43.87 7.04
N GLY A 95 -4.81 -43.19 5.89
CA GLY A 95 -4.70 -41.72 5.83
C GLY A 95 -6.00 -41.03 6.25
N ALA A 96 -7.15 -41.58 5.84
CA ALA A 96 -8.47 -41.08 6.22
C ALA A 96 -8.71 -41.09 7.75
N ALA A 97 -7.96 -41.91 8.49
CA ALA A 97 -7.98 -41.96 9.95
C ALA A 97 -7.66 -40.61 10.62
N LEU A 98 -6.91 -39.72 9.96
CA LEU A 98 -6.65 -38.35 10.43
C LEU A 98 -7.93 -37.53 10.57
N GLU A 99 -8.98 -37.85 9.83
CA GLU A 99 -10.31 -37.22 9.96
C GLU A 99 -11.31 -38.13 10.67
N SER A 100 -11.32 -39.42 10.34
CA SER A 100 -12.37 -40.34 10.81
C SER A 100 -12.25 -40.71 12.28
N SER A 101 -11.12 -40.40 12.94
CA SER A 101 -10.94 -40.53 14.39
C SER A 101 -10.16 -39.33 14.93
N LYS A 102 -10.84 -38.43 15.64
CA LYS A 102 -10.21 -37.24 16.25
C LYS A 102 -9.17 -37.62 17.31
N SER A 103 -9.40 -38.69 18.06
CA SER A 103 -8.42 -39.22 19.01
C SER A 103 -7.19 -39.81 18.32
N PHE A 104 -7.33 -40.40 17.12
CA PHE A 104 -6.18 -40.78 16.30
C PHE A 104 -5.40 -39.54 15.84
N ALA A 105 -6.08 -38.54 15.30
CA ALA A 105 -5.46 -37.28 14.85
C ALA A 105 -4.67 -36.60 15.98
N LYS A 106 -5.24 -36.52 17.19
CA LYS A 106 -4.57 -35.96 18.36
C LYS A 106 -3.33 -36.75 18.80
N ARG A 107 -3.37 -38.08 18.73
CA ARG A 107 -2.18 -38.91 18.98
C ARG A 107 -1.13 -38.73 17.90
N PHE A 108 -1.54 -38.69 16.64
CA PHE A 108 -0.66 -38.45 15.49
C PHE A 108 0.07 -37.12 15.65
N MET A 109 -0.63 -36.02 15.95
CA MET A 109 -0.02 -34.71 16.17
C MET A 109 0.98 -34.73 17.33
N LYS A 110 0.65 -35.40 18.43
CA LYS A 110 1.58 -35.55 19.57
C LYS A 110 2.83 -36.36 19.22
N MET A 111 2.71 -37.38 18.38
CA MET A 111 3.85 -38.17 17.90
C MET A 111 4.73 -37.37 16.94
N ALA A 112 4.12 -36.57 16.08
CA ALA A 112 4.79 -35.71 15.10
C ALA A 112 5.36 -34.39 15.68
N ASP A 113 5.23 -34.14 16.98
CA ASP A 113 5.55 -32.85 17.62
C ASP A 113 4.84 -31.65 16.94
N ILE A 114 3.56 -31.84 16.61
CA ILE A 114 2.65 -30.84 16.07
C ILE A 114 1.78 -30.31 17.20
N ARG A 115 1.77 -28.98 17.36
CA ARG A 115 0.99 -28.32 18.40
C ARG A 115 -0.50 -28.44 18.13
N THR A 116 -1.25 -28.83 19.16
CA THR A 116 -2.70 -28.96 19.15
C THR A 116 -3.22 -28.70 20.57
N ALA A 117 -4.51 -28.38 20.71
CA ALA A 117 -5.12 -28.21 22.03
C ALA A 117 -4.94 -29.48 22.89
N ASP A 118 -4.59 -29.28 24.17
CA ASP A 118 -4.54 -30.36 25.16
C ASP A 118 -5.88 -31.09 25.20
N TYR A 119 -5.83 -32.41 25.43
CA TYR A 119 -7.01 -33.25 25.27
C TYR A 119 -7.03 -34.46 26.19
N GLN A 120 -8.24 -34.96 26.44
CA GLN A 120 -8.51 -36.22 27.14
C GLN A 120 -9.64 -36.99 26.44
N VAL A 121 -9.49 -38.31 26.32
CA VAL A 121 -10.46 -39.19 25.65
C VAL A 121 -11.23 -40.00 26.69
N PHE A 122 -12.54 -40.11 26.51
CA PHE A 122 -13.42 -40.94 27.35
C PHE A 122 -14.24 -41.89 26.51
N LYS A 123 -14.39 -43.13 26.96
CA LYS A 123 -15.27 -44.13 26.35
C LYS A 123 -16.65 -44.09 27.00
N ARG A 124 -17.66 -44.58 26.27
CA ARG A 124 -19.00 -44.75 26.81
C ARG A 124 -18.97 -45.58 28.11
N GLY A 125 -19.49 -45.01 29.19
CA GLY A 125 -19.55 -45.64 30.52
C GLY A 125 -18.33 -45.36 31.42
N GLU A 126 -17.31 -44.66 30.94
CA GLU A 126 -16.25 -44.10 31.79
C GLU A 126 -16.74 -42.80 32.43
N SER A 127 -16.46 -42.61 33.73
CA SER A 127 -16.71 -41.36 34.44
C SER A 127 -15.67 -40.31 34.02
N PHE A 128 -16.13 -39.07 33.82
CA PHE A 128 -15.29 -37.93 33.48
C PHE A 128 -15.41 -36.79 34.51
N GLU A 129 -16.17 -37.00 35.59
CA GLU A 129 -16.35 -36.05 36.70
C GLU A 129 -15.04 -35.70 37.40
N GLU A 130 -14.23 -36.70 37.78
CA GLU A 130 -12.94 -36.45 38.44
C GLU A 130 -11.98 -35.65 37.56
N PHE A 131 -12.02 -35.88 36.24
CA PHE A 131 -11.25 -35.10 35.28
C PHE A 131 -11.78 -33.67 35.22
N LEU A 132 -13.10 -33.47 35.07
CA LEU A 132 -13.69 -32.13 35.03
C LEU A 132 -13.37 -31.35 36.30
N ASP A 133 -13.45 -31.96 37.48
CA ASP A 133 -13.17 -31.30 38.76
C ASP A 133 -11.71 -30.85 38.87
N SER A 134 -10.76 -31.70 38.48
CA SER A 134 -9.32 -31.44 38.57
C SER A 134 -8.73 -30.64 37.41
N CYS A 135 -9.42 -30.55 36.27
CA CYS A 135 -8.95 -29.89 35.05
C CYS A 135 -8.85 -28.35 35.23
N SER A 136 -7.71 -27.78 34.82
CA SER A 136 -7.42 -26.34 34.93
C SER A 136 -7.84 -25.50 33.70
N TRP A 137 -8.40 -26.12 32.67
CA TRP A 137 -8.80 -25.41 31.44
C TRP A 137 -9.94 -24.40 31.70
N GLU A 138 -9.81 -23.19 31.14
CA GLU A 138 -10.82 -22.12 31.28
C GLU A 138 -12.12 -22.40 30.50
N GLY A 139 -12.05 -23.25 29.47
CA GLY A 139 -13.19 -23.70 28.68
C GLY A 139 -12.91 -25.05 28.04
N ILE A 140 -13.97 -25.80 27.72
CA ILE A 140 -13.86 -27.18 27.21
C ILE A 140 -14.66 -27.31 25.91
N VAL A 141 -14.03 -27.90 24.91
CA VAL A 141 -14.69 -28.32 23.67
C VAL A 141 -14.90 -29.82 23.73
N VAL A 142 -16.15 -30.26 23.62
CA VAL A 142 -16.53 -31.67 23.60
C VAL A 142 -16.77 -32.08 22.15
N LYS A 143 -16.03 -33.10 21.69
CA LYS A 143 -16.13 -33.61 20.32
C LYS A 143 -16.44 -35.11 20.31
N ASP A 144 -17.28 -35.55 19.37
CA ASP A 144 -17.39 -36.96 18.98
C ASP A 144 -16.09 -37.40 18.29
N ASP A 145 -15.50 -38.53 18.69
CA ASP A 145 -14.31 -39.10 18.05
C ASP A 145 -14.57 -39.42 16.56
N GLY A 146 -15.79 -39.82 16.20
CA GLY A 146 -16.16 -40.23 14.85
C GLY A 146 -16.54 -39.08 13.89
N LEU A 147 -17.00 -39.48 12.70
CA LEU A 147 -17.56 -38.57 11.70
C LEU A 147 -18.96 -38.12 12.12
N ALA A 148 -19.11 -36.82 12.39
CA ALA A 148 -20.37 -36.22 12.84
C ALA A 148 -20.82 -35.04 11.98
N ALA A 149 -20.30 -34.90 10.75
CA ALA A 149 -20.65 -33.86 9.78
C ALA A 149 -20.72 -32.43 10.38
N GLY A 150 -19.75 -32.09 11.24
CA GLY A 150 -19.68 -30.79 11.93
C GLY A 150 -20.68 -30.56 13.08
N LYS A 151 -21.61 -31.50 13.33
CA LYS A 151 -22.63 -31.41 14.39
C LYS A 151 -22.21 -32.05 15.72
N GLY A 152 -21.13 -32.83 15.72
CA GLY A 152 -20.58 -33.48 16.92
C GLY A 152 -19.52 -32.67 17.65
N VAL A 153 -19.55 -31.33 17.59
CA VAL A 153 -18.61 -30.44 18.28
C VAL A 153 -19.40 -29.41 19.08
N ILE A 154 -19.24 -29.43 20.39
CA ILE A 154 -19.93 -28.52 21.32
C ILE A 154 -18.89 -27.73 22.10
N VAL A 155 -18.97 -26.41 22.04
CA VAL A 155 -18.10 -25.49 22.79
C VAL A 155 -18.81 -25.09 24.07
N ALA A 156 -18.37 -25.62 25.20
CA ALA A 156 -18.93 -25.33 26.51
C ALA A 156 -18.19 -24.17 27.19
N ASN A 157 -18.94 -23.28 27.85
CA ASN A 157 -18.39 -22.18 28.64
C ASN A 157 -18.18 -22.58 30.11
N THR A 158 -18.81 -23.66 30.56
CA THR A 158 -18.66 -24.18 31.93
C THR A 158 -18.43 -25.68 31.92
N LYS A 159 -17.82 -26.20 32.99
CA LYS A 159 -17.64 -27.65 33.19
C LYS A 159 -18.96 -28.41 33.21
N GLU A 160 -20.02 -27.80 33.75
CA GLU A 160 -21.37 -28.36 33.78
C GLU A 160 -21.99 -28.45 32.37
N GLU A 161 -21.77 -27.42 31.53
CA GLU A 161 -22.16 -27.47 30.11
C GLU A 161 -21.39 -28.55 29.36
N ALA A 162 -20.09 -28.73 29.64
CA ALA A 162 -19.28 -29.78 29.03
C ALA A 162 -19.77 -31.18 29.44
N LYS A 163 -20.15 -31.37 30.71
CA LYS A 163 -20.76 -32.60 31.21
C LYS A 163 -22.05 -32.94 30.45
N LYS A 164 -22.97 -31.98 30.35
CA LYS A 164 -24.24 -32.19 29.61
C LYS A 164 -24.00 -32.50 28.15
N ALA A 165 -23.08 -31.78 27.50
CA ALA A 165 -22.70 -32.03 26.12
C ALA A 165 -22.16 -33.44 25.91
N ALA A 166 -21.35 -33.94 26.86
CA ALA A 166 -20.82 -35.30 26.84
C ALA A 166 -21.91 -36.37 26.97
N GLU A 167 -22.82 -36.19 27.94
CA GLU A 167 -23.97 -37.09 28.16
C GLU A 167 -24.88 -37.11 26.93
N GLU A 168 -25.22 -35.93 26.38
CA GLU A 168 -26.04 -35.79 25.18
C GLU A 168 -25.41 -36.46 23.95
N LEU A 169 -24.09 -36.36 23.78
CA LEU A 169 -23.41 -37.06 22.69
C LEU A 169 -23.47 -38.57 22.87
N PHE A 170 -23.26 -39.11 24.08
CA PHE A 170 -23.38 -40.55 24.30
C PHE A 170 -24.80 -41.09 24.16
N GLU A 171 -25.82 -40.29 24.47
CA GLU A 171 -27.24 -40.68 24.35
C GLU A 171 -27.78 -40.59 22.92
N ASN A 172 -27.50 -39.48 22.22
CA ASN A 172 -28.14 -39.16 20.93
C ASN A 172 -27.39 -39.72 19.71
N SER A 173 -26.21 -40.30 19.90
CA SER A 173 -25.40 -40.81 18.80
C SER A 173 -24.88 -42.23 19.07
N ASN A 174 -24.48 -42.93 18.02
CA ASN A 174 -23.71 -44.18 18.13
C ASN A 174 -22.25 -43.93 18.55
N CYS A 175 -21.95 -42.77 19.15
CA CYS A 175 -20.63 -42.40 19.63
C CYS A 175 -20.16 -43.35 20.73
N HIS A 176 -19.03 -43.99 20.49
CA HIS A 176 -18.38 -44.87 21.47
C HIS A 176 -17.30 -44.15 22.30
N ARG A 177 -16.80 -43.00 21.80
CA ARG A 177 -15.74 -42.21 22.42
C ARG A 177 -15.94 -40.73 22.17
N ILE A 178 -15.77 -39.93 23.21
CA ILE A 178 -15.72 -38.49 23.11
C ILE A 178 -14.33 -37.97 23.48
N LEU A 179 -14.05 -36.77 23.00
CA LEU A 179 -12.80 -36.06 23.18
C LEU A 179 -13.11 -34.73 23.86
N PHE A 180 -12.55 -34.51 25.06
CA PHE A 180 -12.51 -33.20 25.68
C PHE A 180 -11.22 -32.52 25.25
N GLU A 181 -11.32 -31.30 24.74
CA GLU A 181 -10.18 -30.47 24.38
C GLU A 181 -10.22 -29.13 25.14
N GLU A 182 -9.05 -28.60 25.45
CA GLU A 182 -8.90 -27.23 25.89
C GLU A 182 -9.47 -26.28 24.83
N ARG A 183 -10.27 -25.31 25.27
CA ARG A 183 -10.75 -24.25 24.39
C ARG A 183 -9.64 -23.23 24.14
N LEU A 184 -9.17 -23.18 22.90
CA LEU A 184 -8.25 -22.15 22.43
C LEU A 184 -8.98 -20.85 22.09
N PHE A 185 -8.34 -19.72 22.37
CA PHE A 185 -8.88 -18.38 22.10
C PHE A 185 -7.97 -17.66 21.09
N GLY A 186 -8.46 -17.53 19.86
CA GLY A 186 -7.68 -17.01 18.74
C GLY A 186 -8.55 -16.77 17.51
N TYR A 187 -7.93 -16.69 16.34
CA TYR A 187 -8.64 -16.66 15.05
C TYR A 187 -8.32 -17.89 14.21
N GLU A 188 -9.32 -18.39 13.48
CA GLU A 188 -9.20 -19.57 12.63
C GLU A 188 -8.64 -19.21 11.24
N ILE A 189 -7.74 -20.06 10.74
CA ILE A 189 -7.27 -20.07 9.35
C ILE A 189 -7.32 -21.50 8.83
N SER A 190 -7.49 -21.68 7.53
CA SER A 190 -7.55 -23.00 6.91
C SER A 190 -6.43 -23.15 5.88
N ALA A 191 -5.64 -24.21 6.01
CA ALA A 191 -4.54 -24.55 5.12
C ALA A 191 -4.82 -25.89 4.44
N LEU A 192 -4.68 -25.93 3.12
CA LEU A 192 -4.87 -27.14 2.33
C LEU A 192 -3.60 -27.42 1.52
N ALA A 193 -3.31 -28.69 1.29
CA ALA A 193 -2.27 -29.10 0.36
C ALA A 193 -2.69 -30.34 -0.45
N PHE A 194 -2.19 -30.41 -1.68
CA PHE A 194 -2.18 -31.64 -2.47
C PHE A 194 -1.06 -32.54 -1.96
N PHE A 195 -1.31 -33.84 -1.85
CA PHE A 195 -0.35 -34.86 -1.45
C PHE A 195 -0.29 -35.98 -2.49
N ASP A 196 0.94 -36.43 -2.80
CA ASP A 196 1.21 -37.51 -3.76
C ASP A 196 1.79 -38.78 -3.13
N GLY A 197 1.79 -38.82 -1.80
CA GLY A 197 2.34 -39.91 -1.00
C GLY A 197 3.83 -39.79 -0.69
N LYS A 198 4.55 -38.84 -1.29
CA LYS A 198 5.99 -38.58 -1.04
C LYS A 198 6.33 -37.11 -0.84
N SER A 199 5.48 -36.22 -1.33
CA SER A 199 5.62 -34.77 -1.29
C SER A 199 4.23 -34.13 -1.19
N TYR A 200 4.21 -32.84 -0.87
CA TYR A 200 3.00 -32.04 -0.88
C TYR A 200 3.21 -30.71 -1.59
N SER A 201 2.11 -30.08 -2.03
CA SER A 201 2.09 -28.71 -2.52
C SER A 201 0.98 -27.93 -1.83
N LEU A 202 1.37 -26.90 -1.08
CA LEU A 202 0.43 -26.02 -0.38
C LEU A 202 -0.42 -25.21 -1.37
N MET A 203 -1.69 -25.04 -1.02
CA MET A 203 -2.63 -24.16 -1.68
C MET A 203 -2.62 -22.77 -1.02
N PRO A 204 -3.15 -21.73 -1.68
CA PRO A 204 -3.40 -20.46 -1.02
C PRO A 204 -4.22 -20.65 0.24
N PHE A 205 -3.87 -19.94 1.31
CA PHE A 205 -4.63 -20.00 2.56
C PHE A 205 -6.06 -19.51 2.34
N VAL A 206 -6.99 -20.10 3.07
CA VAL A 206 -8.41 -19.75 2.98
C VAL A 206 -8.95 -19.45 4.37
N GLN A 207 -10.02 -18.67 4.42
CA GLN A 207 -10.78 -18.42 5.64
C GLN A 207 -12.24 -18.70 5.39
N ASP A 208 -12.81 -19.66 6.12
CA ASP A 208 -14.22 -20.00 6.07
C ASP A 208 -15.01 -19.26 7.16
N HIS A 209 -16.33 -19.20 6.99
CA HIS A 209 -17.25 -18.53 7.90
C HIS A 209 -18.35 -19.50 8.34
N LYS A 210 -18.18 -20.15 9.50
CA LYS A 210 -19.06 -21.23 9.97
C LYS A 210 -20.42 -20.76 10.49
N ARG A 211 -20.54 -19.53 11.00
CA ARG A 211 -21.76 -19.01 11.64
C ARG A 211 -22.83 -18.64 10.61
N LEU A 212 -24.10 -18.95 10.91
CA LEU A 212 -25.24 -18.78 10.00
C LEU A 212 -25.50 -17.33 9.60
N LEU A 213 -25.47 -16.42 10.56
CA LEU A 213 -25.86 -15.03 10.38
C LEU A 213 -24.63 -14.14 10.23
N ASP A 214 -24.85 -12.96 9.65
CA ASP A 214 -23.87 -11.88 9.65
C ASP A 214 -23.35 -11.66 11.07
N ASN A 215 -22.16 -11.07 11.18
CA ASN A 215 -21.54 -10.72 12.45
C ASN A 215 -21.17 -11.96 13.30
N ASP A 216 -20.95 -13.10 12.65
CA ASP A 216 -20.65 -14.40 13.27
C ASP A 216 -21.68 -14.80 14.34
N GLN A 217 -22.96 -14.51 14.09
CA GLN A 217 -24.07 -14.85 14.99
C GLN A 217 -24.79 -16.12 14.55
N GLY A 218 -25.64 -16.65 15.44
CA GLY A 218 -26.45 -17.84 15.17
C GLY A 218 -25.67 -19.15 15.33
N PRO A 219 -26.29 -20.30 14.98
CA PRO A 219 -25.68 -21.61 15.15
C PRO A 219 -24.46 -21.80 14.23
N ASN A 220 -23.57 -22.72 14.61
CA ASN A 220 -22.53 -23.22 13.71
C ASN A 220 -23.17 -24.00 12.55
N THR A 221 -22.54 -23.91 11.40
CA THR A 221 -22.98 -24.54 10.15
C THR A 221 -21.78 -25.22 9.48
N GLY A 222 -22.00 -25.91 8.36
CA GLY A 222 -20.90 -26.43 7.53
C GLY A 222 -20.07 -25.36 6.81
N GLY A 223 -20.43 -24.08 6.89
CA GLY A 223 -19.78 -22.97 6.20
C GLY A 223 -20.78 -22.14 5.39
N MET A 224 -20.86 -20.84 5.67
CA MET A 224 -21.73 -19.85 4.99
C MET A 224 -20.98 -19.02 3.94
N GLY A 225 -19.67 -19.16 3.85
CA GLY A 225 -18.85 -18.51 2.84
C GLY A 225 -17.37 -18.70 3.13
N VAL A 226 -16.55 -18.30 2.16
CA VAL A 226 -15.10 -18.48 2.21
C VAL A 226 -14.41 -17.41 1.36
N ILE A 227 -13.18 -17.09 1.73
CA ILE A 227 -12.28 -16.21 0.96
C ILE A 227 -10.93 -16.86 0.68
N ALA A 228 -10.31 -16.49 -0.44
CA ALA A 228 -8.96 -16.89 -0.82
C ALA A 228 -8.33 -15.85 -1.78
N PRO A 229 -7.01 -15.63 -1.80
CA PRO A 229 -6.07 -16.01 -0.75
C PRO A 229 -6.32 -15.21 0.54
N LEU A 230 -6.08 -15.84 1.69
CA LEU A 230 -5.94 -15.17 2.97
C LEU A 230 -4.47 -14.75 3.14
N GLU A 231 -4.24 -13.46 3.29
CA GLU A 231 -2.91 -12.94 3.62
C GLU A 231 -2.58 -13.22 5.10
N VAL A 232 -1.43 -13.84 5.34
CA VAL A 232 -0.87 -14.15 6.66
C VAL A 232 0.60 -13.72 6.71
N SER A 233 1.14 -13.53 7.91
CA SER A 233 2.55 -13.18 8.09
C SER A 233 3.49 -14.28 7.61
N ASP A 234 4.72 -13.92 7.25
CA ASP A 234 5.76 -14.89 6.85
C ASP A 234 6.09 -15.89 7.98
N ASP A 235 5.89 -15.49 9.24
CA ASP A 235 6.11 -16.37 10.38
C ASP A 235 5.02 -17.45 10.48
N LEU A 236 3.76 -17.06 10.40
CA LEU A 236 2.65 -18.02 10.36
C LEU A 236 2.76 -18.94 9.14
N ARG A 237 3.17 -18.40 7.98
CA ARG A 237 3.43 -19.23 6.79
C ARG A 237 4.52 -20.28 7.06
N ARG A 238 5.63 -19.90 7.71
CA ARG A 238 6.70 -20.84 8.11
C ARG A 238 6.19 -21.91 9.09
N GLN A 239 5.37 -21.52 10.07
CA GLN A 239 4.76 -22.47 11.01
C GLN A 239 3.82 -23.47 10.30
N VAL A 240 3.01 -23.02 9.33
CA VAL A 240 2.19 -23.93 8.52
C VAL A 240 3.06 -24.89 7.72
N VAL A 241 4.16 -24.41 7.12
CA VAL A 241 5.11 -25.29 6.41
C VAL A 241 5.68 -26.35 7.36
N ASP A 242 6.15 -25.97 8.55
CA ASP A 242 6.64 -26.92 9.56
C ASP A 242 5.59 -27.98 9.94
N ILE A 243 4.31 -27.58 10.08
CA ILE A 243 3.22 -28.51 10.37
C ILE A 243 3.04 -29.54 9.23
N PHE A 244 3.06 -29.10 7.97
CA PHE A 244 2.89 -30.00 6.83
C PHE A 244 4.13 -30.87 6.58
N ASP A 245 5.33 -30.37 6.80
CA ASP A 245 6.58 -31.15 6.78
C ASP A 245 6.54 -32.28 7.83
N LYS A 246 6.26 -31.94 9.09
CA LYS A 246 6.09 -32.94 10.17
C LYS A 246 4.97 -33.93 9.89
N THR A 247 3.88 -33.47 9.27
CA THR A 247 2.77 -34.35 8.90
C THR A 247 3.20 -35.34 7.81
N LEU A 248 3.95 -34.88 6.80
CA LEU A 248 4.47 -35.75 5.74
C LEU A 248 5.42 -36.81 6.31
N ASP A 249 6.30 -36.41 7.24
CA ASP A 249 7.30 -37.30 7.84
C ASP A 249 6.67 -38.39 8.73
N GLU A 250 5.62 -38.07 9.49
CA GLU A 250 4.96 -39.03 10.41
C GLU A 250 3.98 -39.97 9.69
N LEU A 251 3.56 -39.67 8.46
CA LEU A 251 2.62 -40.50 7.70
C LEU A 251 3.23 -41.89 7.37
N SER A 252 2.84 -42.90 8.16
CA SER A 252 3.30 -44.30 8.00
C SER A 252 2.95 -44.99 6.67
N LYS A 253 2.00 -44.44 5.90
CA LYS A 253 1.59 -44.92 4.57
C LYS A 253 1.46 -43.74 3.61
N PRO A 254 1.70 -43.95 2.29
CA PRO A 254 1.51 -42.91 1.29
C PRO A 254 0.11 -42.32 1.35
N TYR A 255 0.02 -41.04 1.67
CA TYR A 255 -1.21 -40.26 1.63
C TYR A 255 -1.36 -39.63 0.25
N ILE A 256 -2.40 -39.99 -0.51
CA ILE A 256 -2.70 -39.41 -1.83
C ILE A 256 -4.02 -38.67 -1.71
N GLY A 257 -4.06 -37.39 -2.08
CA GLY A 257 -5.29 -36.62 -2.03
C GLY A 257 -5.08 -35.19 -1.57
N VAL A 258 -6.09 -34.63 -0.91
CA VAL A 258 -5.99 -33.34 -0.22
C VAL A 258 -5.91 -33.59 1.27
N LEU A 259 -4.98 -32.91 1.93
CA LEU A 259 -5.00 -32.77 3.38
C LEU A 259 -5.36 -31.31 3.70
N PHE A 260 -6.40 -31.16 4.50
CA PHE A 260 -6.86 -29.89 5.04
C PHE A 260 -6.53 -29.87 6.53
N ALA A 261 -5.94 -28.77 6.99
CA ALA A 261 -5.70 -28.49 8.40
C ALA A 261 -6.50 -27.25 8.80
N GLY A 262 -7.41 -27.44 9.76
CA GLY A 262 -8.07 -26.33 10.45
C GLY A 262 -7.15 -25.84 11.55
N LEU A 263 -6.76 -24.56 11.51
CA LEU A 263 -5.73 -23.99 12.37
C LEU A 263 -6.31 -22.87 13.22
N MET A 264 -5.86 -22.79 14.48
CA MET A 264 -6.14 -21.67 15.38
C MET A 264 -4.84 -20.92 15.65
N VAL A 265 -4.83 -19.62 15.40
CA VAL A 265 -3.71 -18.74 15.76
C VAL A 265 -3.97 -18.15 17.14
N VAL A 266 -3.14 -18.51 18.10
CA VAL A 266 -3.20 -18.03 19.49
C VAL A 266 -1.90 -17.29 19.79
N GLN A 267 -1.96 -15.97 19.99
CA GLN A 267 -0.78 -15.15 20.29
C GLN A 267 0.38 -15.36 19.28
N GLU A 268 0.08 -15.36 17.97
CA GLU A 268 1.02 -15.63 16.87
C GLU A 268 1.58 -17.07 16.78
N GLU A 269 1.07 -18.01 17.57
CA GLU A 269 1.43 -19.44 17.51
C GLU A 269 0.29 -20.27 16.92
N ILE A 270 0.61 -21.21 16.04
CA ILE A 270 -0.37 -22.07 15.37
C ILE A 270 -0.63 -23.34 16.18
N TYR A 271 -1.92 -23.62 16.40
CA TYR A 271 -2.43 -24.89 16.91
C TYR A 271 -3.32 -25.54 15.86
N VAL A 272 -3.06 -26.80 15.54
CA VAL A 272 -3.93 -27.58 14.66
C VAL A 272 -5.19 -28.00 15.45
N LEU A 273 -6.37 -27.58 15.00
CA LEU A 273 -7.65 -27.93 15.59
C LEU A 273 -8.13 -29.31 15.12
N GLU A 274 -8.01 -29.56 13.82
CA GLU A 274 -8.47 -30.79 13.16
C GLU A 274 -7.82 -30.98 11.78
N TYR A 275 -7.74 -32.24 11.34
CA TYR A 275 -7.43 -32.60 9.98
C TYR A 275 -8.67 -33.10 9.26
N ASN A 276 -8.76 -32.75 7.98
CA ASN A 276 -9.77 -33.20 7.05
C ASN A 276 -9.07 -33.79 5.82
N CYS A 277 -9.59 -34.90 5.29
CA CYS A 277 -8.88 -35.75 4.33
C CYS A 277 -9.29 -35.53 2.86
N ARG A 278 -9.84 -34.35 2.58
CA ARG A 278 -10.55 -33.96 1.36
C ARG A 278 -10.65 -32.44 1.31
N PHE A 279 -10.99 -31.88 0.15
CA PHE A 279 -11.27 -30.45 0.06
C PHE A 279 -12.42 -30.04 1.00
N GLY A 280 -12.35 -28.82 1.54
CA GLY A 280 -13.49 -28.22 2.24
C GLY A 280 -14.62 -27.85 1.27
N ASP A 281 -15.81 -27.61 1.83
CA ASP A 281 -16.98 -27.06 1.15
C ASP A 281 -17.49 -25.94 2.07
N PRO A 282 -17.38 -24.65 1.70
CA PRO A 282 -17.22 -24.13 0.33
C PRO A 282 -15.77 -23.80 -0.13
N GLU A 283 -14.72 -24.23 0.57
CA GLU A 283 -13.32 -23.87 0.27
C GLU A 283 -12.87 -24.30 -1.13
N CYS A 284 -13.32 -25.46 -1.59
CA CYS A 284 -13.01 -25.95 -2.93
C CYS A 284 -13.49 -24.98 -4.03
N GLU A 285 -14.66 -24.40 -3.85
CA GLU A 285 -15.32 -23.54 -4.81
C GLU A 285 -14.48 -22.30 -5.14
N VAL A 286 -13.84 -21.69 -4.15
CA VAL A 286 -12.95 -20.53 -4.38
C VAL A 286 -11.56 -20.95 -4.86
N LEU A 287 -11.00 -22.05 -4.36
CA LEU A 287 -9.69 -22.53 -4.78
C LEU A 287 -9.70 -22.93 -6.26
N MET A 288 -10.75 -23.61 -6.74
CA MET A 288 -10.86 -23.98 -8.15
C MET A 288 -10.99 -22.77 -9.09
N ARG A 289 -11.49 -21.64 -8.58
CA ARG A 289 -11.54 -20.37 -9.33
C ARG A 289 -10.15 -19.73 -9.46
N LEU A 290 -9.26 -19.95 -8.50
CA LEU A 290 -7.91 -19.40 -8.48
C LEU A 290 -6.85 -20.31 -9.12
N LEU A 291 -7.08 -21.62 -9.18
CA LEU A 291 -6.11 -22.56 -9.74
C LEU A 291 -5.89 -22.30 -11.25
N GLU A 292 -4.66 -21.98 -11.66
CA GLU A 292 -4.33 -21.77 -13.08
C GLU A 292 -3.83 -23.06 -13.74
N THR A 293 -3.03 -23.86 -13.02
CA THR A 293 -2.59 -25.17 -13.49
C THR A 293 -3.78 -26.09 -13.78
N ASP A 294 -3.69 -26.92 -14.82
CA ASP A 294 -4.72 -27.89 -15.17
C ASP A 294 -4.94 -28.87 -14.00
N LEU A 295 -6.16 -28.89 -13.45
CA LEU A 295 -6.50 -29.75 -12.32
C LEU A 295 -6.30 -31.24 -12.64
N CYS A 296 -6.56 -31.66 -13.89
CA CYS A 296 -6.31 -33.04 -14.28
C CYS A 296 -4.82 -33.40 -14.14
N ASP A 297 -3.91 -32.51 -14.56
CA ASP A 297 -2.47 -32.71 -14.40
C ASP A 297 -2.06 -32.75 -12.91
N VAL A 298 -2.69 -31.95 -12.06
CA VAL A 298 -2.47 -31.97 -10.60
C VAL A 298 -2.90 -33.32 -10.00
N LEU A 299 -4.12 -33.78 -10.28
CA LEU A 299 -4.64 -35.03 -9.73
C LEU A 299 -3.87 -36.26 -10.26
N LEU A 300 -3.47 -36.24 -11.54
CA LEU A 300 -2.60 -37.27 -12.11
C LEU A 300 -1.23 -37.27 -11.43
N SER A 301 -0.62 -36.09 -11.22
CA SER A 301 0.67 -36.00 -10.54
C SER A 301 0.60 -36.49 -9.08
N CYS A 302 -0.52 -36.26 -8.40
CA CYS A 302 -0.76 -36.80 -7.06
C CYS A 302 -0.88 -38.34 -7.08
N THR A 303 -1.65 -38.89 -8.00
CA THR A 303 -1.87 -40.34 -8.08
C THR A 303 -0.66 -41.11 -8.62
N LEU A 304 0.22 -40.45 -9.37
CA LEU A 304 1.46 -41.02 -9.92
C LEU A 304 2.71 -40.74 -9.08
N GLY A 305 2.63 -39.91 -8.04
CA GLY A 305 3.77 -39.60 -7.17
C GLY A 305 4.81 -38.69 -7.83
N THR A 306 4.37 -37.74 -8.67
CA THR A 306 5.22 -36.82 -9.43
C THR A 306 4.91 -35.34 -9.14
N LEU A 307 4.21 -35.04 -8.04
CA LEU A 307 3.75 -33.68 -7.72
C LEU A 307 4.90 -32.68 -7.57
N SER A 308 6.02 -33.09 -6.98
CA SER A 308 7.24 -32.28 -6.85
C SER A 308 7.83 -31.76 -8.18
N THR A 309 7.45 -32.36 -9.31
CA THR A 309 7.90 -31.94 -10.65
C THR A 309 6.93 -31.00 -11.34
N LEU A 310 5.72 -30.84 -10.79
CA LEU A 310 4.67 -30.00 -11.35
C LEU A 310 4.79 -28.57 -10.80
N ASP A 311 4.87 -27.60 -11.70
CA ASP A 311 4.82 -26.18 -11.34
C ASP A 311 3.36 -25.76 -11.10
N LEU A 312 2.96 -25.68 -9.82
CA LEU A 312 1.60 -25.37 -9.41
C LEU A 312 1.38 -23.86 -9.31
N GLN A 313 0.62 -23.31 -10.25
CA GLN A 313 0.37 -21.89 -10.42
C GLN A 313 -1.05 -21.52 -10.00
N TRP A 314 -1.16 -20.37 -9.33
CA TRP A 314 -2.40 -19.82 -8.82
C TRP A 314 -2.53 -18.36 -9.26
N SER A 315 -3.77 -17.94 -9.50
CA SER A 315 -4.09 -16.57 -9.87
C SER A 315 -3.73 -15.59 -8.75
N ASN A 316 -3.28 -14.40 -9.13
CA ASN A 316 -3.04 -13.28 -8.21
C ASN A 316 -4.31 -12.53 -7.80
N GLN A 317 -5.49 -12.98 -8.27
CA GLN A 317 -6.78 -12.39 -7.90
C GLN A 317 -7.28 -12.92 -6.55
N PHE A 318 -8.26 -12.21 -6.00
CA PHE A 318 -9.02 -12.65 -4.83
C PHE A 318 -10.35 -13.29 -5.26
N ALA A 319 -10.71 -14.36 -4.56
CA ALA A 319 -11.97 -15.07 -4.68
C ALA A 319 -12.77 -14.95 -3.37
N CYS A 320 -14.05 -14.63 -3.50
CA CYS A 320 -15.02 -14.68 -2.39
C CYS A 320 -16.18 -15.58 -2.79
N GLY A 321 -16.52 -16.53 -1.93
CA GLY A 321 -17.65 -17.46 -2.09
C GLY A 321 -18.70 -17.22 -1.01
N VAL A 322 -19.95 -17.00 -1.43
CA VAL A 322 -21.10 -16.76 -0.55
C VAL A 322 -22.08 -17.93 -0.69
N VAL A 323 -22.35 -18.63 0.40
CA VAL A 323 -23.30 -19.75 0.41
C VAL A 323 -24.73 -19.25 0.59
N LEU A 324 -25.61 -19.74 -0.27
CA LEU A 324 -27.05 -19.60 -0.18
C LEU A 324 -27.64 -20.82 0.52
N ALA A 325 -28.21 -20.63 1.70
CA ALA A 325 -28.86 -21.67 2.49
C ALA A 325 -30.38 -21.54 2.46
N SER A 326 -31.08 -22.63 2.78
CA SER A 326 -32.53 -22.65 2.95
C SER A 326 -32.95 -22.14 4.34
N ALA A 327 -34.21 -21.71 4.47
CA ALA A 327 -34.71 -21.06 5.69
C ALA A 327 -34.59 -21.89 6.98
N LYS A 328 -34.52 -23.22 6.86
CA LYS A 328 -34.48 -24.14 8.01
C LYS A 328 -33.07 -24.64 8.33
N TYR A 329 -32.05 -24.20 7.59
CA TYR A 329 -30.66 -24.54 7.84
C TYR A 329 -30.15 -23.84 9.14
N PRO A 330 -29.34 -24.49 10.00
CA PRO A 330 -28.74 -25.84 9.89
C PRO A 330 -29.57 -26.99 10.48
N TYR A 331 -30.79 -26.71 10.95
CA TYR A 331 -31.61 -27.66 11.71
C TYR A 331 -32.23 -28.76 10.85
N SER A 332 -32.75 -28.40 9.68
CA SER A 332 -33.32 -29.38 8.74
C SER A 332 -33.07 -28.96 7.29
N SER A 333 -33.08 -29.94 6.39
CA SER A 333 -32.92 -29.73 4.96
C SER A 333 -34.23 -29.25 4.34
N ASP A 334 -34.12 -28.44 3.28
CA ASP A 334 -35.26 -28.04 2.46
C ASP A 334 -35.24 -28.82 1.14
N ILE A 335 -36.40 -29.34 0.74
CA ILE A 335 -36.54 -30.23 -0.41
C ILE A 335 -37.73 -29.77 -1.24
N ASN A 336 -37.55 -29.72 -2.55
CA ASN A 336 -38.57 -29.39 -3.56
C ASN A 336 -39.02 -27.92 -3.61
N THR A 337 -38.33 -26.98 -2.95
CA THR A 337 -38.61 -25.55 -3.12
C THR A 337 -38.08 -25.08 -4.48
N PRO A 338 -38.92 -24.46 -5.34
CA PRO A 338 -38.49 -23.97 -6.64
C PRO A 338 -37.39 -22.92 -6.60
N ILE A 339 -36.31 -23.13 -7.36
CA ILE A 339 -35.30 -22.11 -7.65
C ILE A 339 -35.68 -21.42 -8.97
N THR A 340 -36.25 -20.23 -8.85
CA THR A 340 -36.90 -19.49 -9.94
C THR A 340 -35.95 -18.66 -10.79
N TYR A 341 -34.76 -18.33 -10.26
CA TYR A 341 -33.74 -17.59 -10.99
C TYR A 341 -32.35 -17.83 -10.41
N VAL A 342 -31.38 -18.09 -11.29
CA VAL A 342 -29.93 -18.11 -11.01
C VAL A 342 -29.29 -17.21 -12.07
N PRO A 343 -28.44 -16.24 -11.70
CA PRO A 343 -27.77 -15.39 -12.67
C PRO A 343 -26.84 -16.23 -13.57
N PRO A 344 -26.69 -15.87 -14.85
CA PRO A 344 -25.79 -16.58 -15.74
C PRO A 344 -24.33 -16.42 -15.29
N ASP A 345 -23.58 -17.53 -15.34
CA ASP A 345 -22.15 -17.55 -15.06
C ASP A 345 -21.36 -16.72 -16.09
N ASN A 346 -20.23 -16.16 -15.65
CA ASN A 346 -19.26 -15.48 -16.51
C ASN A 346 -17.83 -15.64 -15.95
N CYS A 347 -16.86 -14.91 -16.54
CA CYS A 347 -15.47 -14.99 -16.10
C CYS A 347 -15.26 -14.49 -14.67
N VAL A 348 -16.10 -13.57 -14.19
CA VAL A 348 -16.01 -12.95 -12.86
C VAL A 348 -16.82 -13.75 -11.85
N VAL A 349 -18.12 -13.95 -12.11
CA VAL A 349 -19.08 -14.59 -11.19
C VAL A 349 -19.40 -16.00 -11.65
N ARG A 350 -19.43 -16.95 -10.72
CA ARG A 350 -19.84 -18.33 -10.99
C ARG A 350 -20.63 -18.94 -9.83
N THR A 351 -21.69 -19.67 -10.12
CA THR A 351 -22.53 -20.35 -9.13
C THR A 351 -22.30 -21.86 -9.13
N PHE A 352 -21.88 -22.40 -7.99
CA PHE A 352 -21.76 -23.84 -7.79
C PHE A 352 -22.99 -24.37 -7.04
N HIS A 353 -23.67 -25.32 -7.65
CA HIS A 353 -24.83 -26.01 -7.07
C HIS A 353 -24.36 -27.01 -6.01
N ALA A 354 -25.02 -27.02 -4.85
CA ALA A 354 -24.78 -27.96 -3.75
C ALA A 354 -26.04 -28.80 -3.52
N GLY A 355 -26.83 -28.49 -2.49
CA GLY A 355 -28.12 -29.12 -2.21
C GLY A 355 -29.23 -28.64 -3.15
N ALA A 356 -29.07 -28.87 -4.45
CA ALA A 356 -30.07 -28.57 -5.47
C ALA A 356 -30.20 -29.76 -6.43
N LYS A 357 -31.41 -30.02 -6.93
CA LYS A 357 -31.70 -31.15 -7.81
C LYS A 357 -32.55 -30.71 -9.01
N GLN A 358 -32.30 -31.32 -10.17
CA GLN A 358 -33.18 -31.17 -11.32
C GLN A 358 -34.44 -32.03 -11.11
N LEU A 359 -35.62 -31.41 -11.13
CA LEU A 359 -36.91 -32.07 -11.10
C LEU A 359 -37.74 -31.60 -12.30
N ASN A 360 -37.89 -32.47 -13.29
CA ASN A 360 -38.43 -32.12 -14.62
C ASN A 360 -37.61 -30.98 -15.26
N ASP A 361 -38.24 -29.90 -15.73
CA ASP A 361 -37.58 -28.74 -16.34
C ASP A 361 -37.20 -27.64 -15.32
N GLN A 362 -37.22 -27.94 -14.01
CA GLN A 362 -36.98 -26.97 -12.95
C GLN A 362 -35.92 -27.44 -11.96
N ILE A 363 -35.09 -26.51 -11.48
CA ILE A 363 -34.17 -26.73 -10.37
C ILE A 363 -34.91 -26.48 -9.06
N VAL A 364 -34.80 -27.41 -8.12
CA VAL A 364 -35.39 -27.32 -6.78
C VAL A 364 -34.35 -27.50 -5.69
N THR A 365 -34.63 -27.02 -4.48
CA THR A 365 -33.81 -27.29 -3.29
C THR A 365 -33.81 -28.78 -2.95
N ASN A 366 -32.68 -29.27 -2.44
CA ASN A 366 -32.47 -30.66 -2.03
C ASN A 366 -31.37 -30.75 -0.96
N GLY A 367 -31.43 -29.88 0.06
CA GLY A 367 -30.40 -29.80 1.09
C GLY A 367 -30.51 -28.57 2.00
N GLY A 368 -29.51 -28.41 2.86
CA GLY A 368 -29.36 -27.23 3.73
C GLY A 368 -28.69 -26.06 3.02
N ARG A 369 -27.47 -26.30 2.51
CA ARG A 369 -26.74 -25.37 1.64
C ARG A 369 -27.12 -25.66 0.20
N ILE A 370 -27.67 -24.67 -0.50
CA ILE A 370 -28.29 -24.85 -1.82
C ILE A 370 -27.27 -24.55 -2.92
N MET A 371 -26.56 -23.43 -2.83
CA MET A 371 -25.56 -22.99 -3.82
C MET A 371 -24.43 -22.20 -3.15
N CYS A 372 -23.26 -22.14 -3.78
CA CYS A 372 -22.18 -21.22 -3.47
C CYS A 372 -21.94 -20.29 -4.67
N VAL A 373 -22.15 -18.98 -4.46
CA VAL A 373 -21.89 -17.96 -5.48
C VAL A 373 -20.50 -17.40 -5.26
N THR A 374 -19.62 -17.57 -6.24
CA THR A 374 -18.23 -17.10 -6.20
C THR A 374 -18.02 -15.91 -7.11
N ALA A 375 -17.11 -15.01 -6.73
CA ALA A 375 -16.66 -13.93 -7.61
C ALA A 375 -15.14 -13.69 -7.49
N LEU A 376 -14.53 -13.30 -8.61
CA LEU A 376 -13.12 -12.91 -8.71
C LEU A 376 -12.96 -11.38 -8.82
N ALA A 377 -11.93 -10.82 -8.21
CA ALA A 377 -11.51 -9.44 -8.41
C ALA A 377 -10.05 -9.21 -7.99
N ASP A 378 -9.52 -8.02 -8.27
CA ASP A 378 -8.15 -7.65 -7.89
C ASP A 378 -8.03 -7.23 -6.41
N SER A 379 -9.15 -7.17 -5.69
CA SER A 379 -9.21 -6.97 -4.24
C SER A 379 -10.31 -7.80 -3.60
N LEU A 380 -10.11 -8.19 -2.34
CA LEU A 380 -11.10 -8.97 -1.58
C LEU A 380 -12.45 -8.24 -1.41
N GLU A 381 -12.41 -6.92 -1.19
CA GLU A 381 -13.62 -6.10 -1.05
C GLU A 381 -14.48 -6.13 -2.31
N GLU A 382 -13.83 -6.00 -3.48
CA GLU A 382 -14.53 -6.03 -4.76
C GLU A 382 -15.07 -7.42 -5.08
N ALA A 383 -14.30 -8.48 -4.81
CA ALA A 383 -14.74 -9.86 -4.97
C ALA A 383 -15.98 -10.13 -4.11
N ARG A 384 -15.97 -9.72 -2.83
CA ARG A 384 -17.13 -9.81 -1.92
C ARG A 384 -18.33 -9.05 -2.45
N LYS A 385 -18.15 -7.79 -2.89
CA LYS A 385 -19.25 -6.96 -3.41
C LYS A 385 -19.94 -7.63 -4.60
N LYS A 386 -19.15 -8.17 -5.54
CA LYS A 386 -19.66 -8.88 -6.72
C LYS A 386 -20.36 -10.19 -6.34
N ALA A 387 -19.78 -10.97 -5.43
CA ALA A 387 -20.40 -12.20 -4.92
C ALA A 387 -21.74 -11.90 -4.24
N ASN A 388 -21.81 -10.88 -3.38
CA ASN A 388 -23.05 -10.45 -2.71
C ASN A 388 -24.13 -10.00 -3.71
N GLN A 389 -23.79 -9.20 -4.72
CA GLN A 389 -24.74 -8.77 -5.75
C GLN A 389 -25.33 -9.96 -6.51
N ALA A 390 -24.48 -10.94 -6.87
CA ALA A 390 -24.93 -12.14 -7.55
C ALA A 390 -25.76 -13.05 -6.62
N ALA A 391 -25.33 -13.24 -5.37
CA ALA A 391 -26.05 -13.98 -4.33
C ALA A 391 -27.44 -13.39 -4.06
N GLU A 392 -27.55 -12.06 -4.00
CA GLU A 392 -28.82 -11.34 -3.84
C GLU A 392 -29.77 -11.61 -5.02
N SER A 393 -29.24 -11.69 -6.24
CA SER A 393 -30.04 -11.90 -7.44
C SER A 393 -30.70 -13.28 -7.52
N VAL A 394 -30.11 -14.34 -6.95
CA VAL A 394 -30.67 -15.72 -6.94
C VAL A 394 -32.04 -15.74 -6.25
N ARG A 395 -33.05 -16.41 -6.81
CA ARG A 395 -34.42 -16.41 -6.27
C ARG A 395 -34.94 -17.81 -5.95
N PHE A 396 -35.08 -18.10 -4.66
CA PHE A 396 -35.89 -19.20 -4.12
C PHE A 396 -36.48 -18.78 -2.77
N GLU A 397 -37.60 -19.38 -2.40
CA GLU A 397 -38.29 -19.04 -1.15
C GLU A 397 -37.42 -19.39 0.07
N GLY A 398 -37.36 -18.48 1.05
CA GLY A 398 -36.61 -18.71 2.28
C GLY A 398 -35.09 -18.66 2.16
N LYS A 399 -34.54 -18.11 1.08
CA LYS A 399 -33.08 -17.91 0.90
C LYS A 399 -32.46 -17.11 2.04
N GLN A 400 -31.39 -17.65 2.61
CA GLN A 400 -30.54 -16.99 3.61
C GLN A 400 -29.08 -16.99 3.12
N PHE A 401 -28.36 -15.89 3.32
CA PHE A 401 -26.93 -15.78 3.04
C PHE A 401 -26.32 -14.66 3.86
N ARG A 402 -25.00 -14.68 4.00
CA ARG A 402 -24.24 -13.63 4.69
C ARG A 402 -23.74 -12.58 3.72
N THR A 403 -23.73 -11.32 4.16
CA THR A 403 -23.19 -10.19 3.37
C THR A 403 -21.78 -9.78 3.80
N ASP A 404 -21.30 -10.29 4.93
CA ASP A 404 -20.05 -9.92 5.58
C ASP A 404 -18.93 -10.97 5.42
N ILE A 405 -19.04 -11.89 4.47
CA ILE A 405 -18.01 -12.92 4.20
C ILE A 405 -16.65 -12.25 3.92
N GLY A 406 -15.63 -12.57 4.71
CA GLY A 406 -14.31 -11.95 4.63
C GLY A 406 -14.20 -10.55 5.24
N VAL A 407 -15.24 -10.05 5.93
CA VAL A 407 -15.13 -8.87 6.78
C VAL A 407 -14.59 -9.34 8.13
N ARG A 408 -13.35 -8.96 8.46
CA ARG A 408 -12.81 -9.24 9.80
C ARG A 408 -13.59 -8.41 10.83
N ARG A 409 -14.28 -9.08 11.76
CA ARG A 409 -14.70 -8.44 13.01
C ARG A 409 -13.47 -8.27 13.88
N GLU A 410 -13.15 -7.03 14.23
CA GLU A 410 -12.43 -6.77 15.46
C GLU A 410 -13.33 -7.24 16.62
N LEU A 411 -13.10 -8.45 17.10
CA LEU A 411 -13.62 -8.86 18.40
C LEU A 411 -13.07 -7.86 19.42
N LYS A 412 -13.97 -7.12 20.08
CA LYS A 412 -13.61 -6.27 21.21
C LYS A 412 -12.85 -7.11 22.24
N ASN A 413 -11.63 -6.66 22.55
CA ASN A 413 -10.60 -7.17 23.50
C ASN A 413 -9.57 -8.09 22.82
N CYS A 414 -8.28 -7.77 22.65
CA CYS A 414 -7.42 -6.69 23.13
C CYS A 414 -6.35 -6.47 22.03
N VAL A 415 -6.23 -5.26 21.48
CA VAL A 415 -5.15 -4.93 20.54
C VAL A 415 -3.85 -4.88 21.33
N THR A 416 -2.96 -5.85 21.13
CA THR A 416 -1.57 -5.68 21.58
C THR A 416 -0.88 -4.76 20.59
N TYR A 417 0.00 -3.90 21.08
CA TYR A 417 0.78 -2.97 20.25
C TYR A 417 1.55 -3.70 19.13
N ALA A 418 1.98 -4.95 19.40
CA ALA A 418 2.58 -5.86 18.43
C ALA A 418 1.67 -6.21 17.25
N ALA A 419 0.38 -6.44 17.48
CA ALA A 419 -0.59 -6.75 16.42
C ALA A 419 -0.93 -5.52 15.56
N SER A 420 -0.65 -4.30 16.04
CA SER A 420 -0.68 -3.08 15.22
C SER A 420 0.55 -2.96 14.31
N GLY A 421 1.45 -3.95 14.28
CA GLY A 421 2.69 -3.92 13.49
C GLY A 421 3.86 -3.24 14.21
N VAL A 422 3.79 -3.09 15.54
CA VAL A 422 4.86 -2.47 16.36
C VAL A 422 5.45 -3.45 17.36
N ASN A 423 6.65 -3.96 17.07
CA ASN A 423 7.27 -4.99 17.90
C ASN A 423 8.13 -4.39 19.04
N ILE A 424 7.56 -4.30 20.24
CA ILE A 424 8.22 -3.75 21.44
C ILE A 424 9.49 -4.54 21.82
N GLU A 425 9.49 -5.87 21.69
CA GLU A 425 10.66 -6.69 22.01
C GLU A 425 11.83 -6.42 21.06
N GLN A 426 11.52 -6.22 19.77
CA GLN A 426 12.52 -5.81 18.79
C GLN A 426 13.03 -4.39 19.05
N GLY A 427 12.14 -3.47 19.42
CA GLY A 427 12.53 -2.13 19.89
C GLY A 427 13.48 -2.18 21.09
N ASN A 428 13.16 -3.01 22.10
CA ASN A 428 13.98 -3.17 23.30
C ASN A 428 15.35 -3.84 23.02
N ALA A 429 15.39 -4.82 22.10
CA ALA A 429 16.62 -5.44 21.65
C ALA A 429 17.51 -4.44 20.90
N PHE A 430 16.91 -3.60 20.06
CA PHE A 430 17.60 -2.49 19.39
C PHE A 430 18.18 -1.50 20.41
N VAL A 431 17.38 -1.02 21.36
CA VAL A 431 17.80 -0.12 22.45
C VAL A 431 18.98 -0.71 23.23
N SER A 432 18.97 -2.01 23.50
CA SER A 432 20.07 -2.70 24.19
C SER A 432 21.37 -2.73 23.37
N GLY A 433 21.27 -2.83 22.04
CA GLY A 433 22.40 -2.77 21.13
C GLY A 433 23.05 -1.38 21.05
N VAL A 434 22.25 -0.31 21.06
CA VAL A 434 22.74 1.08 20.95
C VAL A 434 23.22 1.67 22.28
N LYS A 435 22.91 1.05 23.43
CA LYS A 435 23.38 1.51 24.76
C LYS A 435 24.89 1.76 24.86
N LYS A 436 25.71 0.99 24.14
CA LYS A 436 27.17 1.21 24.12
C LYS A 436 27.56 2.52 23.42
N LEU A 437 26.84 2.87 22.35
CA LEU A 437 27.09 4.09 21.58
C LEU A 437 26.68 5.33 22.40
N THR A 438 25.53 5.27 23.06
CA THR A 438 25.02 6.38 23.88
C THR A 438 25.86 6.60 25.13
N LEU A 439 26.34 5.53 25.78
CA LEU A 439 27.24 5.60 26.92
C LEU A 439 28.52 6.42 26.64
N ALA A 440 29.05 6.32 25.42
CA ALA A 440 30.25 7.06 25.04
C ALA A 440 30.05 8.59 25.05
N THR A 441 28.80 9.06 24.93
CA THR A 441 28.44 10.48 24.86
C THR A 441 28.18 11.13 26.23
N LEU A 442 28.14 10.35 27.31
CA LEU A 442 27.69 10.86 28.61
C LEU A 442 28.65 11.88 29.22
N LEU A 443 28.09 13.04 29.57
CA LEU A 443 28.75 14.14 30.26
C LEU A 443 28.36 14.16 31.74
N PRO A 444 29.21 14.74 32.62
CA PRO A 444 28.86 14.92 34.03
C PRO A 444 27.49 15.57 34.21
N GLY A 445 26.67 15.01 35.09
CA GLY A 445 25.33 15.53 35.37
C GLY A 445 24.23 15.08 34.40
N THR A 446 24.53 14.27 33.39
CA THR A 446 23.53 13.65 32.51
C THR A 446 23.27 12.19 32.87
N GLU A 447 22.11 11.67 32.49
CA GLU A 447 21.71 10.27 32.71
C GLU A 447 21.68 9.47 31.41
N GLN A 448 21.75 8.14 31.54
CA GLN A 448 21.74 7.20 30.41
C GLN A 448 20.32 6.95 29.88
N ILE A 449 20.25 6.54 28.61
CA ILE A 449 19.03 6.03 27.97
C ILE A 449 18.41 4.82 28.69
N GLY A 450 17.08 4.67 28.61
CA GLY A 450 16.33 3.51 29.10
C GLY A 450 15.38 3.76 30.27
N GLY A 451 15.27 5.00 30.76
CA GLY A 451 14.18 5.44 31.64
C GLY A 451 13.06 6.16 30.86
N PHE A 452 12.00 6.60 31.53
CA PHE A 452 10.92 7.42 30.95
C PHE A 452 11.39 8.80 30.44
N GLY A 453 12.59 9.19 30.84
CA GLY A 453 13.29 10.41 30.51
C GLY A 453 14.61 10.44 31.25
N ALA A 454 15.46 11.42 30.94
CA ALA A 454 16.76 11.59 31.58
C ALA A 454 16.80 12.91 32.35
N ARG A 455 17.33 12.87 33.59
CA ARG A 455 17.54 14.06 34.40
C ARG A 455 18.86 14.73 34.04
N ILE A 456 18.85 16.05 34.09
CA ILE A 456 20.04 16.89 33.91
C ILE A 456 20.29 17.65 35.21
N ASP A 457 21.36 17.27 35.91
CA ASP A 457 21.87 17.93 37.11
C ASP A 457 22.82 19.05 36.67
N LEU A 458 22.28 20.27 36.53
CA LEU A 458 23.02 21.43 36.06
C LEU A 458 24.28 21.74 36.88
N PRO A 459 24.26 21.73 38.24
CA PRO A 459 25.47 21.86 39.04
C PRO A 459 26.56 20.86 38.68
N LYS A 460 26.22 19.57 38.52
CA LYS A 460 27.19 18.55 38.11
C LYS A 460 27.67 18.70 36.67
N ALA A 461 26.83 19.23 35.79
CA ALA A 461 27.20 19.60 34.42
C ALA A 461 28.04 20.89 34.33
N GLY A 462 28.41 21.51 35.46
CA GLY A 462 29.25 22.71 35.51
C GLY A 462 28.48 24.03 35.36
N PHE A 463 27.17 24.00 35.61
CA PHE A 463 26.24 25.12 35.47
C PHE A 463 25.62 25.51 36.82
N PRO A 464 25.59 26.82 37.19
CA PRO A 464 25.01 27.28 38.44
C PRO A 464 23.48 27.15 38.48
N ALA A 465 22.87 27.28 39.66
CA ALA A 465 21.42 27.16 39.84
C ALA A 465 20.59 28.19 39.04
N ASN A 466 21.16 29.35 38.71
CA ASN A 466 20.51 30.40 37.91
C ASN A 466 20.74 30.25 36.39
N THR A 467 21.08 29.03 35.94
CA THR A 467 21.27 28.72 34.52
C THR A 467 19.96 28.79 33.75
N GLN A 468 20.03 29.27 32.52
CA GLN A 468 18.90 29.26 31.60
C GLN A 468 19.05 28.11 30.61
N LEU A 469 17.92 27.48 30.29
CA LEU A 469 17.85 26.43 29.29
C LEU A 469 17.40 27.01 27.95
N VAL A 470 18.01 26.51 26.87
CA VAL A 470 17.63 26.78 25.49
C VAL A 470 17.32 25.44 24.85
N VAL A 471 16.17 25.33 24.21
CA VAL A 471 15.68 24.09 23.62
C VAL A 471 15.39 24.33 22.14
N GLY A 472 15.86 23.44 21.27
CA GLY A 472 15.67 23.52 19.84
C GLY A 472 15.29 22.15 19.27
N ILE A 473 14.35 22.13 18.33
CA ILE A 473 13.86 20.93 17.66
C ILE A 473 13.86 21.15 16.16
N ASP A 474 14.39 20.19 15.41
CA ASP A 474 14.36 20.19 13.95
C ASP A 474 14.49 18.75 13.41
N GLY A 475 14.35 18.56 12.11
CA GLY A 475 14.45 17.27 11.43
C GLY A 475 15.31 17.30 10.18
N VAL A 476 15.43 16.13 9.54
CA VAL A 476 16.22 15.96 8.30
C VAL A 476 15.37 16.22 7.05
N GLY A 477 14.06 15.97 7.11
CA GLY A 477 13.13 16.20 6.01
C GLY A 477 13.43 15.35 4.77
N THR A 478 13.21 15.91 3.57
CA THR A 478 13.24 15.12 2.33
C THR A 478 14.65 14.75 1.82
N LYS A 479 15.70 15.07 2.57
CA LYS A 479 17.06 14.51 2.35
C LYS A 479 17.06 12.99 2.54
N LEU A 480 16.20 12.46 3.41
CA LEU A 480 16.00 11.02 3.63
C LEU A 480 15.71 10.26 2.33
N GLU A 481 15.01 10.88 1.40
CA GLU A 481 14.67 10.23 0.12
C GLU A 481 15.88 10.08 -0.81
N VAL A 482 16.85 11.00 -0.73
CA VAL A 482 18.14 10.84 -1.44
C VAL A 482 18.94 9.72 -0.79
N ALA A 483 18.97 9.69 0.54
CA ALA A 483 19.64 8.65 1.32
C ALA A 483 19.10 7.25 0.98
N THR A 484 17.77 7.11 0.92
CA THR A 484 17.08 5.87 0.56
C THR A 484 17.42 5.41 -0.86
N VAL A 485 17.44 6.30 -1.85
CA VAL A 485 17.79 5.91 -3.23
C VAL A 485 19.26 5.55 -3.36
N MET A 486 20.13 6.23 -2.63
CA MET A 486 21.58 5.94 -2.61
C MET A 486 21.94 4.76 -1.70
N ASN A 487 21.01 4.28 -0.88
CA ASN A 487 21.25 3.29 0.18
C ASN A 487 22.43 3.70 1.12
N ASP A 488 22.54 4.99 1.42
CA ASP A 488 23.56 5.56 2.31
C ASP A 488 22.90 6.39 3.40
N PHE A 489 22.92 5.83 4.61
CA PHE A 489 22.34 6.43 5.82
C PHE A 489 23.39 6.85 6.84
N SER A 490 24.68 6.74 6.48
CA SER A 490 25.82 6.83 7.41
C SER A 490 25.98 8.19 8.08
N MET A 491 25.45 9.27 7.47
CA MET A 491 25.57 10.64 7.98
C MET A 491 24.23 11.30 8.33
N ILE A 492 23.12 10.57 8.24
CA ILE A 492 21.78 11.16 8.46
C ILE A 492 21.54 11.54 9.92
N GLY A 493 22.06 10.77 10.88
CA GLY A 493 22.02 11.13 12.28
C GLY A 493 22.91 12.33 12.61
N HIS A 494 23.98 12.55 11.84
CA HIS A 494 24.80 13.75 11.96
C HIS A 494 24.02 15.00 11.56
N ASP A 495 23.29 14.94 10.45
CA ASP A 495 22.43 16.02 9.99
C ASP A 495 21.39 16.43 11.05
N VAL A 496 20.68 15.49 11.67
CA VAL A 496 19.65 15.86 12.66
C VAL A 496 20.24 16.54 13.90
N VAL A 497 21.40 16.09 14.37
CA VAL A 497 22.11 16.73 15.49
C VAL A 497 22.55 18.13 15.08
N ALA A 498 23.19 18.27 13.93
CA ALA A 498 23.68 19.54 13.42
C ALA A 498 22.56 20.59 13.29
N MET A 499 21.41 20.19 12.76
CA MET A 499 20.25 21.08 12.63
C MET A 499 19.83 21.66 13.98
N CYS A 500 19.71 20.83 15.02
CA CYS A 500 19.22 21.29 16.33
C CYS A 500 20.29 22.02 17.16
N VAL A 501 21.53 21.51 17.19
CA VAL A 501 22.59 22.08 18.06
C VAL A 501 23.05 23.44 17.57
N ASN A 502 23.02 23.68 16.26
CA ASN A 502 23.33 24.98 15.68
C ASN A 502 22.25 26.03 15.97
N ASP A 503 20.98 25.62 16.08
CA ASP A 503 19.88 26.52 16.44
C ASP A 503 20.00 27.00 17.89
N VAL A 504 20.21 26.08 18.85
CA VAL A 504 20.40 26.47 20.25
C VAL A 504 21.69 27.26 20.48
N LEU A 505 22.72 27.01 19.66
CA LEU A 505 23.97 27.77 19.68
C LEU A 505 23.74 29.26 19.37
N CYS A 506 22.74 29.61 18.56
CA CYS A 506 22.41 30.99 18.23
C CYS A 506 22.01 31.85 19.46
N HIS A 507 21.68 31.21 20.58
CA HIS A 507 21.38 31.86 21.86
C HIS A 507 22.60 31.96 22.80
N CYS A 508 23.82 31.76 22.29
CA CYS A 508 25.03 31.62 23.09
C CYS A 508 24.86 30.54 24.18
N ALA A 509 24.27 29.40 23.80
CA ALA A 509 24.04 28.28 24.70
C ALA A 509 24.93 27.09 24.32
N GLN A 510 25.39 26.36 25.32
CA GLN A 510 26.17 25.16 25.13
C GLN A 510 25.22 23.95 25.12
N PRO A 511 25.16 23.16 24.03
CA PRO A 511 24.46 21.89 24.03
C PRO A 511 24.98 21.01 25.18
N ILE A 512 24.06 20.40 25.93
CA ILE A 512 24.40 19.49 27.04
C ILE A 512 23.72 18.13 26.87
N ALA A 513 22.60 18.10 26.18
CA ALA A 513 21.84 16.90 25.94
C ALA A 513 21.15 16.94 24.57
N PHE A 514 20.89 15.77 24.01
CA PHE A 514 20.18 15.57 22.77
C PHE A 514 19.21 14.38 22.91
N LEU A 515 18.03 14.52 22.30
CA LEU A 515 17.07 13.44 22.14
C LEU A 515 16.72 13.23 20.66
N ASP A 516 16.65 12.00 20.20
CA ASP A 516 16.22 11.66 18.85
C ASP A 516 14.77 11.16 18.79
N TYR A 517 14.11 11.34 17.65
CA TYR A 517 12.78 10.82 17.35
C TYR A 517 12.85 10.14 15.98
N TYR A 518 13.05 8.83 15.99
CA TYR A 518 13.12 7.97 14.82
C TYR A 518 11.77 7.26 14.64
N VAL A 519 11.09 7.50 13.52
CA VAL A 519 9.82 6.83 13.22
C VAL A 519 9.87 6.14 11.87
N CYS A 520 9.25 4.98 11.76
CA CYS A 520 9.26 4.19 10.52
C CYS A 520 7.97 3.41 10.34
N GLY A 521 7.61 3.03 9.12
CA GLY A 521 6.48 2.11 8.89
C GLY A 521 6.80 0.68 9.32
N LYS A 522 8.06 0.26 9.15
CA LYS A 522 8.62 -1.00 9.65
C LYS A 522 10.10 -0.78 10.00
N LEU A 523 10.54 -1.27 11.15
CA LEU A 523 11.89 -1.05 11.66
C LEU A 523 12.90 -1.92 10.91
N ASP A 524 13.81 -1.26 10.21
CA ASP A 524 15.04 -1.86 9.71
C ASP A 524 16.17 -1.61 10.71
N ARG A 525 16.62 -2.68 11.38
CA ARG A 525 17.63 -2.58 12.44
C ARG A 525 18.99 -2.15 11.92
N GLU A 526 19.35 -2.52 10.70
CA GLU A 526 20.67 -2.16 10.16
C GLU A 526 20.73 -0.66 9.88
N ILE A 527 19.67 -0.13 9.26
CA ILE A 527 19.52 1.30 9.00
C ILE A 527 19.44 2.07 10.32
N ALA A 528 18.54 1.68 11.23
CA ALA A 528 18.37 2.37 12.52
C ALA A 528 19.68 2.39 13.33
N THR A 529 20.46 1.31 13.32
CA THR A 529 21.75 1.24 14.02
C THR A 529 22.78 2.21 13.41
N LYS A 530 22.86 2.27 12.07
CA LYS A 530 23.75 3.23 11.38
C LYS A 530 23.36 4.67 11.70
N VAL A 531 22.07 4.98 11.69
CA VAL A 531 21.56 6.32 12.02
C VAL A 531 21.91 6.67 13.46
N VAL A 532 21.57 5.85 14.46
CA VAL A 532 21.88 6.14 15.87
C VAL A 532 23.39 6.24 16.13
N ALA A 533 24.22 5.42 15.46
CA ALA A 533 25.67 5.56 15.53
C ALA A 533 26.13 6.95 15.07
N SER A 534 25.62 7.43 13.94
CA SER A 534 25.94 8.77 13.43
C SER A 534 25.39 9.91 14.32
N ILE A 535 24.26 9.71 15.02
CA ILE A 535 23.77 10.65 16.05
C ILE A 535 24.77 10.71 17.20
N ALA A 536 25.20 9.56 17.73
CA ALA A 536 26.13 9.50 18.84
C ALA A 536 27.49 10.16 18.51
N GLU A 537 28.01 9.91 17.31
CA GLU A 537 29.24 10.57 16.81
C GLU A 537 29.07 12.09 16.70
N ALA A 538 27.93 12.56 16.20
CA ALA A 538 27.65 13.99 16.11
C ALA A 538 27.43 14.65 17.48
N CYS A 539 26.85 13.94 18.45
CA CYS A 539 26.76 14.40 19.84
C CYS A 539 28.14 14.58 20.48
N LEU A 540 29.09 13.68 20.18
CA LEU A 540 30.49 13.83 20.62
C LEU A 540 31.14 15.07 20.00
N GLU A 541 30.93 15.31 18.70
CA GLU A 541 31.41 16.51 18.01
C GLU A 541 30.80 17.79 18.60
N ALA A 542 29.50 17.78 18.88
CA ALA A 542 28.75 18.89 19.48
C ALA A 542 28.98 19.06 20.99
N GLN A 543 29.72 18.15 21.63
CA GLN A 543 29.98 18.12 23.07
C GLN A 543 28.68 18.08 23.91
N CYS A 544 27.73 17.23 23.53
CA CYS A 544 26.51 16.94 24.29
C CYS A 544 26.28 15.45 24.46
N SER A 545 25.40 15.08 25.41
CA SER A 545 25.05 13.68 25.65
C SER A 545 23.80 13.28 24.88
N LEU A 546 23.84 12.10 24.26
CA LEU A 546 22.64 11.44 23.74
C LEU A 546 21.93 10.75 24.91
N ILE A 547 20.96 11.45 25.50
CA ILE A 547 20.36 11.09 26.79
C ILE A 547 19.03 10.33 26.65
N GLY A 548 18.48 10.23 25.44
CA GLY A 548 17.23 9.54 25.20
C GLY A 548 16.77 9.70 23.77
N GLY A 549 15.63 9.10 23.46
CA GLY A 549 14.97 9.24 22.18
C GLY A 549 13.81 8.26 22.10
N GLU A 550 12.99 8.43 21.07
CA GLU A 550 11.91 7.52 20.75
C GLU A 550 12.21 6.83 19.42
N THR A 551 12.12 5.51 19.40
CA THR A 551 12.13 4.72 18.16
C THR A 551 10.76 4.05 18.05
N ALA A 552 9.91 4.53 17.15
CA ALA A 552 8.55 4.02 17.01
C ALA A 552 8.28 3.48 15.60
N GLU A 553 7.73 2.27 15.52
CA GLU A 553 7.06 1.81 14.31
C GLU A 553 5.65 2.41 14.30
N MET A 554 5.25 3.03 13.19
CA MET A 554 3.95 3.68 12.99
C MET A 554 3.31 3.22 11.68
N PRO A 555 3.07 1.91 11.50
CA PRO A 555 2.35 1.39 10.34
C PRO A 555 0.96 2.03 10.23
N GLY A 556 0.59 2.42 9.01
CA GLY A 556 -0.64 3.17 8.73
C GLY A 556 -0.46 4.69 8.73
N VAL A 557 0.56 5.23 9.40
CA VAL A 557 1.03 6.62 9.20
C VAL A 557 2.10 6.65 8.12
N TYR A 558 3.06 5.73 8.20
CA TYR A 558 4.13 5.55 7.21
C TYR A 558 3.94 4.22 6.47
N PHE A 559 4.25 4.19 5.16
CA PHE A 559 4.39 2.93 4.42
C PHE A 559 5.58 2.11 4.96
N PRO A 560 5.64 0.78 4.75
CA PRO A 560 6.67 -0.08 5.36
C PRO A 560 8.12 0.37 5.17
N HIS A 561 8.45 1.02 4.05
CA HIS A 561 9.80 1.51 3.74
C HIS A 561 10.02 3.00 4.02
N GLN A 562 8.99 3.69 4.49
CA GLN A 562 9.07 5.12 4.82
C GLN A 562 9.45 5.30 6.29
N TRP A 563 10.22 6.35 6.54
CA TRP A 563 10.68 6.71 7.87
C TRP A 563 10.99 8.21 7.92
N ASP A 564 11.02 8.75 9.12
CA ASP A 564 11.32 10.15 9.41
C ASP A 564 12.24 10.25 10.64
N LEU A 565 12.98 11.35 10.72
CA LEU A 565 13.94 11.60 11.78
C LEU A 565 13.90 13.06 12.22
N ALA A 566 13.58 13.27 13.48
CA ALA A 566 13.66 14.54 14.18
C ALA A 566 14.56 14.42 15.42
N GLY A 567 14.98 15.56 15.95
CA GLY A 567 15.82 15.62 17.15
C GLY A 567 15.54 16.86 17.98
N CYS A 568 15.94 16.81 19.24
CA CYS A 568 15.75 17.88 20.21
C CYS A 568 17.06 18.12 20.95
N ALA A 569 17.65 19.31 20.77
CA ALA A 569 18.82 19.74 21.52
C ALA A 569 18.39 20.52 22.78
N ILE A 570 18.94 20.12 23.92
CA ILE A 570 18.86 20.86 25.17
C ILE A 570 20.23 21.48 25.44
N ALA A 571 20.26 22.79 25.54
CA ALA A 571 21.44 23.58 25.81
C ALA A 571 21.28 24.39 27.11
N ALA A 572 22.41 24.69 27.75
CA ALA A 572 22.48 25.53 28.92
C ALA A 572 23.35 26.76 28.65
N ARG A 573 22.91 27.91 29.16
CA ARG A 573 23.68 29.14 29.17
C ARG A 573 23.78 29.71 30.58
N LYS A 574 24.98 30.17 30.94
CA LYS A 574 25.18 30.88 32.21
C LYS A 574 24.56 32.26 32.09
N ALA A 575 23.97 32.76 33.17
CA ALA A 575 23.41 34.12 33.21
C ALA A 575 24.47 35.21 32.90
N SER A 576 25.76 34.92 33.10
CA SER A 576 26.89 35.80 32.78
C SER A 576 27.27 35.81 31.29
N TRP A 577 26.75 34.89 30.47
CA TRP A 577 27.04 34.89 29.04
C TRP A 577 26.18 35.93 28.31
N PRO A 578 26.57 36.34 27.08
CA PRO A 578 25.77 37.26 26.25
C PRO A 578 24.41 36.67 25.89
N ASN A 579 23.35 37.50 25.95
CA ASN A 579 21.97 37.08 25.69
C ASN A 579 21.63 37.31 24.21
N LEU A 580 21.99 36.34 23.36
CA LEU A 580 21.80 36.47 21.92
C LEU A 580 20.38 36.08 21.46
N PRO A 581 19.83 36.76 20.43
CA PRO A 581 20.42 37.96 19.80
C PRO A 581 20.31 39.20 20.69
N GLU A 582 21.35 40.04 20.69
CA GLU A 582 21.32 41.35 21.35
C GLU A 582 20.77 42.40 20.37
N SER A 583 19.55 42.20 19.88
CA SER A 583 18.98 42.95 18.74
C SER A 583 19.01 44.48 18.93
N GLY A 584 18.86 44.98 20.16
CA GLY A 584 18.95 46.40 20.47
C GLY A 584 20.37 47.00 20.43
N LYS A 585 21.41 46.16 20.36
CA LYS A 585 22.81 46.58 20.15
C LYS A 585 23.24 46.48 18.70
N ILE A 586 22.43 45.86 17.84
CA ILE A 586 22.69 45.79 16.41
C ILE A 586 22.39 47.15 15.82
N GLU A 587 23.38 47.75 15.17
CA GLU A 587 23.31 49.11 14.67
C GLU A 587 23.93 49.23 13.28
N LYS A 588 23.56 50.28 12.56
CA LYS A 588 24.14 50.63 11.26
C LYS A 588 25.67 50.61 11.32
N GLY A 589 26.28 49.91 10.37
CA GLY A 589 27.74 49.74 10.27
C GLY A 589 28.29 48.49 10.94
N ASP A 590 27.47 47.71 11.66
CA ASP A 590 27.84 46.35 12.07
C ASP A 590 28.03 45.45 10.83
N PHE A 591 29.01 44.58 10.89
CA PHE A 591 29.35 43.66 9.81
C PHE A 591 28.71 42.29 9.99
N ILE A 592 28.46 41.65 8.85
CA ILE A 592 27.87 40.31 8.77
C ILE A 592 28.95 39.36 8.27
N LEU A 593 29.35 38.43 9.13
CA LEU A 593 30.29 37.36 8.82
C LEU A 593 29.50 36.09 8.45
N GLY A 594 29.73 35.56 7.24
CA GLY A 594 29.21 34.28 6.79
C GLY A 594 30.24 33.18 6.95
N LEU A 595 29.84 32.06 7.54
CA LEU A 595 30.67 30.87 7.74
C LEU A 595 30.27 29.81 6.70
N SER A 596 31.26 29.19 6.06
CA SER A 596 31.06 28.17 5.01
C SER A 596 30.28 26.94 5.51
N SER A 597 29.38 26.39 4.69
CA SER A 597 28.78 25.06 4.88
C SER A 597 29.54 23.96 4.12
N ASN A 598 29.25 22.68 4.41
CA ASN A 598 29.78 21.54 3.64
C ASN A 598 28.98 21.27 2.34
N GLY A 599 27.80 21.86 2.22
CA GLY A 599 26.84 21.59 1.15
C GLY A 599 25.48 22.21 1.47
N LEU A 600 24.42 21.57 0.97
CA LEU A 600 23.04 21.89 1.36
C LEU A 600 22.82 21.41 2.80
N HIS A 601 22.22 22.26 3.62
CA HIS A 601 21.64 21.79 4.88
C HIS A 601 20.37 20.97 4.59
N SER A 602 19.88 20.21 5.57
CA SER A 602 18.72 19.30 5.43
C SER A 602 17.47 19.93 4.79
N ASN A 603 17.32 21.24 4.85
CA ASN A 603 16.24 21.99 4.21
C ASN A 603 16.47 22.24 2.70
N GLY A 604 15.37 22.27 1.93
CA GLY A 604 15.41 22.59 0.49
C GLY A 604 15.55 21.38 -0.45
N PHE A 605 15.70 20.16 0.09
CA PHE A 605 15.86 18.94 -0.70
C PHE A 605 14.67 18.64 -1.62
N SER A 606 13.45 19.02 -1.25
CA SER A 606 12.27 18.86 -2.12
C SER A 606 12.45 19.58 -3.46
N LEU A 607 13.01 20.79 -3.45
CA LEU A 607 13.30 21.56 -4.65
C LEU A 607 14.49 20.95 -5.41
N ALA A 608 15.57 20.60 -4.72
CA ALA A 608 16.75 19.98 -5.35
C ALA A 608 16.38 18.68 -6.09
N ARG A 609 15.64 17.78 -5.43
CA ARG A 609 15.14 16.52 -6.02
C ARG A 609 14.25 16.77 -7.23
N SER A 610 13.35 17.75 -7.16
CA SER A 610 12.48 18.12 -8.28
C SER A 610 13.29 18.57 -9.50
N ILE A 611 14.33 19.39 -9.29
CA ILE A 611 15.22 19.86 -10.37
C ILE A 611 15.95 18.68 -11.03
N LEU A 612 16.53 17.76 -10.26
CA LEU A 612 17.19 16.57 -10.81
C LEU A 612 16.20 15.71 -11.61
N LYS A 613 15.02 15.44 -11.04
CA LYS A 613 13.97 14.63 -11.67
C LYS A 613 13.49 15.22 -13.00
N VAL A 614 13.20 16.52 -13.05
CA VAL A 614 12.71 17.21 -14.26
C VAL A 614 13.78 17.21 -15.37
N ASN A 615 15.06 17.22 -15.00
CA ASN A 615 16.17 17.16 -15.94
C ASN A 615 16.66 15.73 -16.25
N GLY A 616 15.99 14.69 -15.73
CA GLY A 616 16.37 13.30 -15.97
C GLY A 616 17.77 12.93 -15.44
N VAL A 617 18.19 13.56 -14.34
CA VAL A 617 19.50 13.32 -13.73
C VAL A 617 19.34 12.34 -12.57
N SER A 618 19.97 11.16 -12.69
CA SER A 618 20.03 10.18 -11.62
C SER A 618 21.08 10.56 -10.57
N TYR A 619 20.90 10.09 -9.32
CA TYR A 619 21.78 10.45 -8.21
C TYR A 619 23.18 9.81 -8.33
N ASP A 620 23.29 8.63 -8.93
CA ASP A 620 24.55 7.92 -9.18
C ASP A 620 25.40 8.56 -10.29
N ARG A 621 24.85 9.51 -11.05
CA ARG A 621 25.57 10.21 -12.11
C ARG A 621 26.66 11.10 -11.51
N ALA A 622 27.88 10.97 -12.03
CA ALA A 622 28.99 11.86 -11.71
C ALA A 622 28.63 13.34 -11.98
N THR A 623 29.05 14.23 -11.09
CA THR A 623 28.80 15.66 -11.27
C THR A 623 29.66 16.24 -12.40
N PRO A 624 29.18 17.26 -13.14
CA PRO A 624 29.95 17.89 -14.21
C PRO A 624 31.28 18.53 -13.77
N TRP A 625 31.37 19.00 -12.52
CA TRP A 625 32.54 19.68 -11.96
C TRP A 625 33.48 18.75 -11.19
N ASN A 626 32.98 17.63 -10.66
CA ASN A 626 33.79 16.61 -9.99
C ASN A 626 33.40 15.22 -10.48
N LYS A 627 34.24 14.63 -11.34
CA LYS A 627 33.98 13.32 -11.94
C LYS A 627 34.10 12.15 -10.95
N GLU A 628 34.72 12.36 -9.80
CA GLU A 628 34.90 11.34 -8.75
C GLU A 628 33.70 11.27 -7.80
N LYS A 629 32.83 12.29 -7.81
CA LYS A 629 31.65 12.34 -6.95
C LYS A 629 30.37 12.40 -7.75
N SER A 630 29.43 11.56 -7.37
CA SER A 630 28.06 11.54 -7.86
C SER A 630 27.21 12.69 -7.29
N PHE A 631 26.07 13.00 -7.91
CA PHE A 631 25.12 13.95 -7.35
C PHE A 631 24.61 13.50 -5.97
N GLY A 632 24.40 12.20 -5.77
CA GLY A 632 23.99 11.61 -4.50
C GLY A 632 24.99 11.91 -3.39
N GLU A 633 26.28 11.65 -3.62
CA GLU A 633 27.34 11.91 -2.63
C GLU A 633 27.50 13.40 -2.29
N ILE A 634 27.37 14.29 -3.29
CA ILE A 634 27.42 15.75 -3.05
C ILE A 634 26.19 16.21 -2.25
N LEU A 635 25.01 15.67 -2.54
CA LEU A 635 23.78 16.00 -1.83
C LEU A 635 23.75 15.40 -0.42
N LEU A 636 24.38 14.25 -0.19
CA LEU A 636 24.44 13.60 1.13
C LEU A 636 25.56 14.13 2.03
N ALA A 637 26.33 15.14 1.58
CA ALA A 637 27.30 15.83 2.43
C ALA A 637 26.62 16.30 3.75
N PRO A 638 27.21 16.05 4.92
CA PRO A 638 26.58 16.33 6.21
C PRO A 638 26.51 17.84 6.51
N THR A 639 25.42 18.27 7.13
CA THR A 639 25.28 19.61 7.71
C THR A 639 26.38 19.86 8.72
N LYS A 640 27.06 21.02 8.64
CA LYS A 640 28.23 21.30 9.49
C LYS A 640 27.82 21.63 10.92
N ILE A 641 28.51 21.08 11.92
CA ILE A 641 28.33 21.44 13.34
C ILE A 641 29.29 22.58 13.70
N TYR A 642 28.77 23.67 14.26
CA TYR A 642 29.57 24.87 14.55
C TYR A 642 29.88 25.06 16.04
N VAL A 643 29.39 24.20 16.92
CA VAL A 643 29.42 24.37 18.39
C VAL A 643 30.85 24.62 18.89
N LYS A 644 31.79 23.72 18.59
CA LYS A 644 33.18 23.82 19.05
C LYS A 644 33.87 25.09 18.56
N SER A 645 33.59 25.49 17.33
CA SER A 645 34.25 26.61 16.66
C SER A 645 33.66 27.98 17.00
N VAL A 646 32.35 28.08 17.23
CA VAL A 646 31.65 29.37 17.36
C VAL A 646 31.32 29.69 18.81
N LEU A 647 30.96 28.70 19.65
CA LEU A 647 30.60 28.95 21.05
C LEU A 647 31.68 29.71 21.85
N PRO A 648 33.00 29.46 21.69
CA PRO A 648 34.02 30.21 22.41
C PRO A 648 33.96 31.72 22.13
N VAL A 649 33.79 32.12 20.86
CA VAL A 649 33.71 33.54 20.50
C VAL A 649 32.38 34.16 20.91
N LEU A 650 31.26 33.42 20.90
CA LEU A 650 29.99 33.93 21.41
C LEU A 650 30.07 34.29 22.90
N LYS A 651 30.82 33.51 23.70
CA LYS A 651 30.97 33.75 25.15
C LYS A 651 31.75 35.02 25.49
N THR A 652 32.51 35.58 24.55
CA THR A 652 33.29 36.82 24.75
C THR A 652 32.45 38.09 24.78
N GLY A 653 31.24 38.07 24.21
CA GLY A 653 30.40 39.26 24.05
C GLY A 653 30.75 40.14 22.85
N LEU A 654 31.67 39.70 21.97
CA LEU A 654 32.02 40.42 20.75
C LEU A 654 31.00 40.27 19.62
N VAL A 655 30.16 39.24 19.69
CA VAL A 655 29.11 38.94 18.71
C VAL A 655 27.78 39.49 19.21
N LYS A 656 27.07 40.24 18.37
CA LYS A 656 25.76 40.85 18.67
C LYS A 656 24.58 40.00 18.22
N GLY A 657 24.77 39.18 17.17
CA GLY A 657 23.74 38.28 16.64
C GLY A 657 24.36 37.04 16.01
N CYS A 658 23.66 35.91 16.06
CA CYS A 658 24.07 34.63 15.49
C CYS A 658 22.84 33.97 14.85
N ALA A 659 22.95 33.55 13.58
CA ALA A 659 21.85 32.92 12.85
C ALA A 659 22.34 31.69 12.10
N HIS A 660 21.71 30.54 12.37
CA HIS A 660 21.89 29.32 11.60
C HIS A 660 21.06 29.42 10.30
N ILE A 661 21.67 29.12 9.16
CA ILE A 661 21.04 29.31 7.85
C ILE A 661 20.43 27.98 7.39
N THR A 662 19.12 27.86 7.52
CA THR A 662 18.36 26.62 7.24
C THR A 662 17.21 26.89 6.24
N GLY A 663 16.01 26.36 6.48
CA GLY A 663 14.82 26.73 5.72
C GLY A 663 14.56 28.24 5.81
N GLY A 664 14.20 28.87 4.69
CA GLY A 664 14.13 30.34 4.60
C GLY A 664 15.45 31.01 4.19
N GLY A 665 16.55 30.24 4.14
CA GLY A 665 17.82 30.66 3.54
C GLY A 665 18.41 31.93 4.17
N LEU A 666 19.20 32.68 3.41
CA LEU A 666 19.74 33.96 3.88
C LEU A 666 18.64 35.04 3.99
N LEU A 667 17.58 34.92 3.18
CA LEU A 667 16.48 35.88 3.13
C LEU A 667 15.73 35.99 4.45
N GLU A 668 15.35 34.85 5.05
CA GLU A 668 14.50 34.83 6.23
C GLU A 668 15.26 34.63 7.54
N ASN A 669 16.43 33.98 7.53
CA ASN A 669 17.10 33.62 8.78
C ASN A 669 17.91 34.77 9.40
N ILE A 670 18.60 35.59 8.59
CA ILE A 670 19.42 36.69 9.12
C ILE A 670 18.55 37.78 9.76
N VAL A 671 17.38 38.07 9.20
CA VAL A 671 16.49 39.11 9.75
C VAL A 671 15.91 38.73 11.11
N ARG A 672 15.91 37.44 11.50
CA ARG A 672 15.42 36.98 12.81
C ARG A 672 16.26 37.48 13.98
N VAL A 673 17.51 37.87 13.74
CA VAL A 673 18.38 38.41 14.80
C VAL A 673 18.30 39.93 14.93
N THR A 674 17.68 40.62 13.97
CA THR A 674 17.47 42.07 14.01
C THR A 674 16.15 42.44 14.69
N ASP A 675 16.05 43.65 15.27
CA ASP A 675 14.78 44.15 15.81
C ASP A 675 13.90 44.64 14.66
N PRO A 676 12.71 44.03 14.44
CA PRO A 676 11.82 44.40 13.33
C PRO A 676 11.28 45.84 13.44
N ASN A 677 11.32 46.43 14.64
CA ASN A 677 10.89 47.81 14.90
C ASN A 677 12.02 48.83 14.78
N SER A 678 13.26 48.39 14.54
CA SER A 678 14.39 49.30 14.36
C SER A 678 14.45 49.89 12.95
N ASP A 679 15.14 51.03 12.82
CA ASP A 679 15.48 51.65 11.53
C ASP A 679 16.65 50.93 10.81
N ASN A 680 17.02 49.72 11.27
CA ASN A 680 18.09 48.92 10.69
C ASN A 680 17.54 47.89 9.70
N ALA A 681 18.31 47.63 8.65
CA ALA A 681 18.07 46.55 7.69
C ALA A 681 19.37 45.79 7.40
N VAL A 682 19.23 44.58 6.88
CA VAL A 682 20.35 43.74 6.46
C VAL A 682 20.70 44.04 5.00
N GLU A 683 21.98 44.27 4.69
CA GLU A 683 22.46 44.34 3.31
C GLU A 683 23.50 43.25 3.07
N ILE A 684 23.22 42.34 2.14
CA ILE A 684 24.13 41.27 1.75
C ILE A 684 24.71 41.57 0.36
N ASP A 685 26.03 41.51 0.22
CA ASP A 685 26.70 41.58 -1.07
C ASP A 685 26.90 40.17 -1.62
N CYS A 686 26.13 39.79 -2.63
CA CYS A 686 26.19 38.47 -3.23
C CYS A 686 27.49 38.18 -4.00
N ALA A 687 28.36 39.17 -4.23
CA ALA A 687 29.66 38.98 -4.86
C ALA A 687 30.78 38.62 -3.86
N SER A 688 30.48 38.55 -2.55
CA SER A 688 31.47 38.48 -1.48
C SER A 688 31.92 37.07 -1.07
N TRP A 689 31.28 36.01 -1.58
CA TRP A 689 31.71 34.63 -1.38
C TRP A 689 31.56 33.80 -2.67
N PRO A 690 32.41 32.78 -2.87
CA PRO A 690 32.25 31.86 -3.99
C PRO A 690 31.05 30.94 -3.73
N LEU A 691 30.12 30.88 -4.69
CA LEU A 691 28.99 29.98 -4.61
C LEU A 691 29.44 28.54 -4.94
N PRO A 692 29.19 27.54 -4.06
CA PRO A 692 29.53 26.16 -4.37
C PRO A 692 28.79 25.62 -5.61
N GLU A 693 29.46 24.77 -6.38
CA GLU A 693 29.02 24.33 -7.72
C GLU A 693 27.63 23.67 -7.74
N ILE A 694 27.25 22.97 -6.66
CA ILE A 694 25.91 22.37 -6.56
C ILE A 694 24.79 23.43 -6.62
N PHE A 695 24.95 24.57 -5.94
CA PHE A 695 23.96 25.65 -5.99
C PHE A 695 23.96 26.33 -7.36
N GLN A 696 25.15 26.49 -7.97
CA GLN A 696 25.29 27.02 -9.32
C GLN A 696 24.55 26.14 -10.33
N TRP A 697 24.71 24.83 -10.22
CA TRP A 697 24.06 23.85 -11.08
C TRP A 697 22.54 23.83 -10.88
N LEU A 698 22.07 23.82 -9.62
CA LEU A 698 20.64 23.87 -9.29
C LEU A 698 19.98 25.14 -9.85
N ALA A 699 20.65 26.29 -9.78
CA ALA A 699 20.16 27.53 -10.38
C ALA A 699 20.14 27.47 -11.92
N CYS A 700 21.14 26.87 -12.56
CA CYS A 700 21.18 26.73 -14.03
C CYS A 700 20.08 25.80 -14.55
N HIS A 701 19.97 24.60 -13.96
CA HIS A 701 19.08 23.53 -14.42
C HIS A 701 17.66 23.61 -13.86
N GLY A 702 17.47 24.35 -12.77
CA GLY A 702 16.17 24.75 -12.30
C GLY A 702 15.71 26.06 -12.98
N PRO A 703 14.42 26.26 -13.25
CA PRO A 703 13.86 27.58 -13.52
C PRO A 703 13.72 28.38 -12.21
N VAL A 704 14.71 28.31 -11.30
CA VAL A 704 14.64 28.92 -9.96
C VAL A 704 15.24 30.32 -10.02
N SER A 705 14.48 31.32 -9.57
CA SER A 705 14.98 32.69 -9.52
C SER A 705 16.07 32.85 -8.46
N PRO A 706 16.97 33.83 -8.58
CA PRO A 706 17.95 34.11 -7.53
C PRO A 706 17.31 34.38 -6.15
N THR A 707 16.13 35.00 -6.12
CA THR A 707 15.38 35.22 -4.86
C THR A 707 14.99 33.90 -4.23
N GLU A 708 14.45 32.98 -5.02
CA GLU A 708 14.02 31.68 -4.52
C GLU A 708 15.22 30.86 -4.06
N MET A 709 16.34 30.87 -4.79
CA MET A 709 17.57 30.22 -4.32
C MET A 709 18.03 30.72 -2.94
N LEU A 710 18.04 32.04 -2.73
CA LEU A 710 18.44 32.67 -1.47
C LEU A 710 17.43 32.47 -0.33
N LYS A 711 16.18 32.12 -0.66
CA LYS A 711 15.10 31.80 0.29
C LYS A 711 15.07 30.31 0.62
N THR A 712 15.36 29.43 -0.32
CA THR A 712 15.26 27.98 -0.11
C THR A 712 16.54 27.42 0.48
N PHE A 713 17.69 27.89 0.00
CA PHE A 713 18.99 27.30 0.28
C PHE A 713 19.89 28.25 1.08
N ASN A 714 20.87 27.64 1.73
CA ASN A 714 21.94 28.32 2.44
C ASN A 714 23.02 28.90 1.49
N CYS A 715 23.03 28.49 0.21
CA CYS A 715 23.91 29.01 -0.84
C CYS A 715 25.41 29.04 -0.44
N GLY A 716 25.85 28.03 0.30
CA GLY A 716 27.23 27.88 0.78
C GLY A 716 27.54 28.56 2.11
N ILE A 717 26.63 29.32 2.69
CA ILE A 717 26.78 29.97 4.01
C ILE A 717 25.92 29.22 5.02
N GLY A 718 26.54 28.49 5.94
CA GLY A 718 25.80 27.70 6.94
C GLY A 718 25.43 28.46 8.22
N MET A 719 26.22 29.46 8.61
CA MET A 719 26.00 30.24 9.83
C MET A 719 26.40 31.70 9.58
N VAL A 720 25.72 32.64 10.23
CA VAL A 720 25.99 34.08 10.16
C VAL A 720 26.21 34.67 11.55
N LEU A 721 27.21 35.54 11.69
CA LEU A 721 27.49 36.32 12.89
C LEU A 721 27.42 37.82 12.58
N ILE A 722 26.81 38.60 13.48
CA ILE A 722 26.78 40.07 13.41
C ILE A 722 27.73 40.63 14.46
N VAL A 723 28.67 41.47 14.04
CA VAL A 723 29.76 41.99 14.87
C VAL A 723 30.00 43.47 14.61
N SER A 724 30.49 44.19 15.61
CA SER A 724 30.91 45.58 15.40
C SER A 724 32.19 45.68 14.58
N GLN A 725 32.30 46.74 13.79
CA GLN A 725 33.48 47.05 12.99
C GLN A 725 34.78 47.11 13.82
N SER A 726 34.70 47.53 15.09
CA SER A 726 35.88 47.65 15.96
C SER A 726 36.49 46.31 16.37
N VAL A 727 35.69 45.23 16.36
CA VAL A 727 36.08 43.90 16.90
C VAL A 727 36.09 42.80 15.84
N ILE A 728 35.72 43.10 14.60
CA ILE A 728 35.61 42.12 13.50
C ILE A 728 36.90 41.29 13.29
N ASN A 729 38.06 41.94 13.25
CA ASN A 729 39.35 41.27 13.06
C ASN A 729 39.74 40.38 14.25
N GLU A 730 39.19 40.65 15.43
CA GLU A 730 39.38 39.81 16.62
C GLU A 730 38.49 38.58 16.57
N VAL A 731 37.23 38.74 16.16
CA VAL A 731 36.30 37.62 15.95
C VAL A 731 36.81 36.69 14.85
N GLU A 732 37.28 37.23 13.72
CA GLU A 732 37.87 36.43 12.63
C GLU A 732 39.09 35.62 13.09
N ARG A 733 39.95 36.21 13.95
CA ARG A 733 41.11 35.49 14.53
C ARG A 733 40.70 34.32 15.40
N HIS A 734 39.69 34.50 16.26
CA HIS A 734 39.18 33.40 17.09
C HIS A 734 38.64 32.24 16.25
N LEU A 735 37.93 32.54 15.16
CA LEU A 735 37.33 31.52 14.30
C LEU A 735 38.37 30.84 13.39
N PHE A 736 39.44 31.53 13.00
CA PHE A 736 40.53 30.99 12.19
C PHE A 736 41.28 29.84 12.89
N GLU A 737 41.35 29.85 14.22
CA GLU A 737 41.95 28.76 15.01
C GLU A 737 41.24 27.40 14.83
N PHE A 738 40.03 27.39 14.27
CA PHE A 738 39.22 26.20 14.04
C PHE A 738 39.09 25.81 12.56
N ASP A 739 39.95 26.34 11.68
CA ASP A 739 39.96 26.06 10.23
C ASP A 739 38.59 26.30 9.56
N LEU A 740 37.88 27.34 10.02
CA LEU A 740 36.63 27.79 9.41
C LEU A 740 36.91 28.79 8.29
N GLU A 741 36.33 28.55 7.10
CA GLU A 741 36.29 29.56 6.05
C GLU A 741 35.21 30.60 6.38
N ILE A 742 35.66 31.86 6.51
CA ILE A 742 34.82 33.00 6.90
C ILE A 742 34.89 34.07 5.82
N ARG A 743 33.75 34.70 5.54
CA ARG A 743 33.63 35.79 4.57
C ARG A 743 32.84 36.94 5.18
N ARG A 744 33.21 38.17 4.89
CA ARG A 744 32.42 39.37 5.22
C ARG A 744 31.36 39.51 4.13
N ILE A 745 30.15 39.06 4.41
CA ILE A 745 29.10 38.92 3.39
C ILE A 745 28.18 40.12 3.29
N GLY A 746 28.25 41.05 4.24
CA GLY A 746 27.35 42.18 4.29
C GLY A 746 27.54 43.06 5.51
N MET A 747 26.60 43.97 5.70
CA MET A 747 26.55 44.89 6.84
C MET A 747 25.11 45.27 7.19
N ILE A 748 24.93 45.82 8.38
CA ILE A 748 23.68 46.46 8.81
C ILE A 748 23.65 47.88 8.25
N VAL A 749 22.58 48.20 7.56
CA VAL A 749 22.33 49.50 6.92
C VAL A 749 21.07 50.13 7.46
N GLU A 750 20.80 51.36 7.04
CA GLU A 750 19.55 52.05 7.35
C GLU A 750 18.43 51.50 6.46
N LYS A 751 17.28 51.21 7.08
CA LYS A 751 16.13 50.59 6.42
C LYS A 751 15.54 51.51 5.35
N GLN A 752 15.31 50.96 4.15
CA GLN A 752 14.68 51.68 3.04
C GLN A 752 13.28 51.12 2.79
N GLY A 753 12.25 51.85 3.22
CA GLY A 753 10.86 51.40 3.13
C GLY A 753 10.57 50.23 4.08
N ASP A 754 9.81 49.23 3.62
CA ASP A 754 9.41 48.09 4.44
C ASP A 754 10.37 46.88 4.34
N GLU A 755 11.40 46.94 3.48
CA GLU A 755 12.33 45.83 3.27
C GLU A 755 13.32 45.69 4.45
N LEU A 756 13.31 44.51 5.09
CA LEU A 756 14.22 44.17 6.19
C LEU A 756 15.59 43.65 5.70
N ILE A 757 15.67 43.24 4.44
CA ILE A 757 16.89 42.71 3.83
C ILE A 757 16.98 43.05 2.36
N THR A 758 18.16 43.47 1.92
CA THR A 758 18.47 43.79 0.53
C THR A 758 19.70 43.01 0.06
N PHE A 759 19.70 42.62 -1.22
CA PHE A 759 20.80 41.86 -1.83
C PHE A 759 21.45 42.67 -2.95
N LYS A 760 22.68 43.13 -2.72
CA LYS A 760 23.52 43.75 -3.75
C LYS A 760 24.14 42.69 -4.65
N ASN A 761 24.41 43.08 -5.90
CA ASN A 761 25.07 42.25 -6.91
C ASN A 761 24.40 40.88 -7.13
N LYS A 762 23.09 40.78 -6.91
CA LYS A 762 22.33 39.52 -6.98
C LYS A 762 22.46 38.79 -8.32
N SER A 763 22.61 39.52 -9.42
CA SER A 763 22.83 38.97 -10.76
C SER A 763 24.20 38.30 -10.92
N SER A 764 25.18 38.66 -10.09
CA SER A 764 26.53 38.07 -10.08
C SER A 764 26.62 36.77 -9.27
N LEU A 765 25.64 36.51 -8.40
CA LEU A 765 25.63 35.33 -7.53
C LEU A 765 25.60 34.02 -8.32
N PHE A 766 24.87 34.01 -9.43
CA PHE A 766 24.68 32.82 -10.27
C PHE A 766 25.19 33.08 -11.68
N ASN A 767 26.22 32.33 -12.09
CA ASN A 767 26.63 32.23 -13.47
C ASN A 767 25.74 31.23 -14.24
N TYR A 768 24.58 31.70 -14.74
CA TYR A 768 23.65 30.89 -15.52
C TYR A 768 24.21 30.30 -16.84
N LYS A 769 25.45 30.65 -17.21
CA LYS A 769 26.16 30.10 -18.36
C LYS A 769 27.18 29.02 -17.98
N ALA A 770 27.49 28.85 -16.70
CA ALA A 770 28.46 27.86 -16.23
C ALA A 770 28.04 26.44 -16.60
N TYR A 771 26.74 26.17 -16.53
CA TYR A 771 26.15 24.89 -16.93
C TYR A 771 25.03 25.13 -17.94
N PRO A 772 25.19 24.72 -19.22
CA PRO A 772 24.14 24.90 -20.21
C PRO A 772 22.88 24.11 -19.82
N ARG A 773 21.72 24.76 -19.90
CA ARG A 773 20.42 24.11 -19.67
C ARG A 773 20.24 22.96 -20.65
N CYS A 774 19.69 21.85 -20.17
CA CYS A 774 19.20 20.81 -21.06
C CYS A 774 18.01 21.37 -21.87
N GLU A 775 18.09 21.36 -23.21
CA GLU A 775 16.93 21.68 -24.05
C GLU A 775 15.87 20.58 -23.84
N ARG A 776 14.84 20.90 -23.06
CA ARG A 776 13.73 19.97 -22.83
C ARG A 776 12.84 19.95 -24.07
N ARG A 777 12.78 18.81 -24.77
CA ARG A 777 11.81 18.59 -25.85
C ARG A 777 10.40 18.84 -25.30
N LYS A 778 9.65 19.71 -25.96
CA LYS A 778 8.23 19.95 -25.70
C LYS A 778 7.39 19.32 -26.81
N VAL A 779 6.21 18.83 -26.44
CA VAL A 779 5.20 18.33 -27.39
C VAL A 779 4.58 19.53 -28.09
N LYS A 780 4.61 19.53 -29.42
CA LYS A 780 3.98 20.58 -30.21
C LYS A 780 2.47 20.36 -30.29
N VAL A 781 1.71 21.29 -29.72
CA VAL A 781 0.25 21.19 -29.58
C VAL A 781 -0.46 22.19 -30.50
N ALA A 782 -1.51 21.74 -31.17
CA ALA A 782 -2.45 22.60 -31.87
C ALA A 782 -3.77 22.72 -31.11
N ILE A 783 -4.37 23.91 -31.10
CA ILE A 783 -5.69 24.13 -30.51
C ILE A 783 -6.70 24.39 -31.63
N LEU A 784 -7.80 23.65 -31.64
CA LEU A 784 -8.91 23.86 -32.58
C LEU A 784 -10.09 24.54 -31.87
N ILE A 785 -10.62 25.61 -32.45
CA ILE A 785 -11.71 26.43 -31.88
C ILE A 785 -12.82 26.74 -32.90
N SER A 786 -14.02 27.07 -32.42
CA SER A 786 -15.09 27.64 -33.26
C SER A 786 -15.59 29.01 -32.78
N GLY A 787 -15.28 29.42 -31.56
CA GLY A 787 -15.87 30.58 -30.89
C GLY A 787 -14.87 31.52 -30.21
N VAL A 788 -15.22 31.98 -28.99
CA VAL A 788 -14.48 33.01 -28.24
C VAL A 788 -13.12 32.50 -27.72
N GLY A 789 -13.00 31.19 -27.45
CA GLY A 789 -11.73 30.56 -27.07
C GLY A 789 -11.33 30.75 -25.60
N SER A 790 -12.26 30.79 -24.65
CA SER A 790 -11.95 30.86 -23.20
C SER A 790 -11.05 29.71 -22.75
N ASN A 791 -11.39 28.47 -23.11
CA ASN A 791 -10.55 27.29 -22.84
C ASN A 791 -9.17 27.36 -23.53
N MET A 792 -9.10 27.94 -24.74
CA MET A 792 -7.84 28.13 -25.47
C MET A 792 -6.88 29.05 -24.71
N VAL A 793 -7.37 30.14 -24.12
CA VAL A 793 -6.52 31.05 -23.31
C VAL A 793 -5.84 30.29 -22.18
N LYS A 794 -6.57 29.42 -21.47
CA LYS A 794 -6.04 28.62 -20.37
C LYS A 794 -5.03 27.56 -20.82
N LEU A 795 -5.23 26.94 -21.98
CA LEU A 795 -4.24 26.06 -22.59
C LEU A 795 -2.94 26.81 -22.94
N ILE A 796 -3.04 28.02 -23.50
CA ILE A 796 -1.87 28.86 -23.83
C ILE A 796 -1.14 29.29 -22.54
N GLU A 797 -1.86 29.77 -21.53
CA GLU A 797 -1.28 30.14 -20.23
C GLU A 797 -0.53 28.96 -19.59
N ARG A 798 -1.13 27.76 -19.59
CA ARG A 798 -0.48 26.56 -19.04
C ARG A 798 0.80 26.20 -19.80
N SER A 799 0.80 26.29 -21.14
CA SER A 799 1.98 25.97 -21.96
C SER A 799 3.21 26.85 -21.68
N ARG A 800 3.00 28.03 -21.09
CA ARG A 800 4.05 29.00 -20.75
C ARG A 800 4.67 28.78 -19.39
N GLN A 801 4.06 27.95 -18.55
CA GLN A 801 4.63 27.63 -17.25
C GLN A 801 5.90 26.79 -17.43
N ALA A 802 6.87 26.96 -16.52
CA ALA A 802 8.20 26.39 -16.67
C ALA A 802 8.20 24.84 -16.62
N ASP A 803 7.24 24.24 -15.92
CA ASP A 803 7.04 22.80 -15.79
C ASP A 803 6.25 22.19 -16.97
N SER A 804 5.70 23.01 -17.88
CA SER A 804 4.87 22.53 -18.98
C SER A 804 5.69 21.76 -20.02
N ASN A 805 5.18 20.59 -20.38
CA ASN A 805 5.68 19.72 -21.44
C ASN A 805 5.16 20.12 -22.83
N CYS A 806 4.36 21.18 -22.93
CA CYS A 806 3.65 21.56 -24.14
C CYS A 806 4.19 22.86 -24.72
N GLU A 807 4.18 22.94 -26.05
CA GLU A 807 4.36 24.18 -26.80
C GLU A 807 3.13 24.37 -27.72
N ILE A 808 2.32 25.42 -27.50
CA ILE A 808 1.24 25.72 -28.43
C ILE A 808 1.83 26.35 -29.69
N VAL A 809 1.78 25.64 -30.81
CA VAL A 809 2.39 26.09 -32.08
C VAL A 809 1.40 26.74 -33.04
N ILE A 810 0.10 26.42 -32.91
CA ILE A 810 -0.94 27.00 -33.77
C ILE A 810 -2.33 26.92 -33.14
N VAL A 811 -3.17 27.92 -33.42
CA VAL A 811 -4.63 27.88 -33.23
C VAL A 811 -5.32 27.87 -34.59
N VAL A 812 -6.18 26.88 -34.83
CA VAL A 812 -6.94 26.80 -36.09
C VAL A 812 -8.44 26.91 -35.80
N SER A 813 -9.13 27.76 -36.55
CA SER A 813 -10.60 27.90 -36.47
C SER A 813 -11.28 27.41 -37.73
N ASN A 814 -12.47 26.82 -37.58
CA ASN A 814 -13.38 26.55 -38.71
C ASN A 814 -14.26 27.75 -39.09
N ASN A 815 -14.19 28.84 -38.32
CA ASN A 815 -14.89 30.09 -38.55
C ASN A 815 -13.88 31.24 -38.65
N LYS A 816 -13.81 31.90 -39.82
CA LYS A 816 -12.89 33.04 -40.06
C LYS A 816 -13.14 34.22 -39.13
N ASP A 817 -14.37 34.37 -38.64
CA ASP A 817 -14.81 35.50 -37.82
C ASP A 817 -14.76 35.16 -36.31
N ALA A 818 -14.20 34.00 -35.92
CA ALA A 818 -14.09 33.59 -34.53
C ALA A 818 -13.23 34.58 -33.72
N PRO A 819 -13.78 35.21 -32.65
CA PRO A 819 -13.02 36.16 -31.83
C PRO A 819 -11.73 35.57 -31.24
N GLY A 820 -11.73 34.27 -30.94
CA GLY A 820 -10.57 33.57 -30.39
C GLY A 820 -9.32 33.61 -31.27
N LEU A 821 -9.46 33.78 -32.60
CA LEU A 821 -8.30 33.94 -33.49
C LEU A 821 -7.54 35.25 -33.20
N LYS A 822 -8.26 36.35 -32.94
CA LYS A 822 -7.64 37.64 -32.57
C LYS A 822 -6.96 37.55 -31.21
N THR A 823 -7.59 36.86 -30.25
CA THR A 823 -7.03 36.61 -28.91
C THR A 823 -5.77 35.75 -28.98
N ALA A 824 -5.75 34.68 -29.78
CA ALA A 824 -4.55 33.86 -29.97
C ALA A 824 -3.39 34.67 -30.57
N ALA A 825 -3.70 35.51 -31.58
CA ALA A 825 -2.71 36.37 -32.21
C ALA A 825 -2.16 37.45 -31.26
N SER A 826 -3.00 38.06 -30.40
CA SER A 826 -2.52 39.02 -29.38
C SER A 826 -1.67 38.36 -28.29
N MET A 827 -1.89 37.06 -28.05
CA MET A 827 -1.01 36.23 -27.24
C MET A 827 0.22 35.73 -28.03
N GLY A 828 0.46 36.14 -29.27
CA GLY A 828 1.65 35.77 -30.04
C GLY A 828 1.66 34.34 -30.57
N ILE A 829 0.50 33.68 -30.65
CA ILE A 829 0.37 32.33 -31.24
C ILE A 829 -0.01 32.44 -32.72
N ARG A 830 0.58 31.61 -33.57
CA ARG A 830 0.24 31.52 -35.00
C ARG A 830 -1.23 31.08 -35.15
N THR A 831 -1.95 31.67 -36.11
CA THR A 831 -3.35 31.34 -36.37
C THR A 831 -3.60 30.93 -37.81
N ALA A 832 -4.60 30.07 -38.04
CA ALA A 832 -5.06 29.70 -39.37
C ALA A 832 -6.58 29.46 -39.41
N VAL A 833 -7.15 29.52 -40.61
CA VAL A 833 -8.58 29.27 -40.85
C VAL A 833 -8.72 28.06 -41.79
N ASN A 834 -9.59 27.11 -41.41
CA ASN A 834 -10.00 25.99 -42.25
C ASN A 834 -11.53 25.91 -42.32
N GLU A 835 -12.12 26.69 -43.24
CA GLU A 835 -13.57 26.80 -43.39
C GLU A 835 -14.25 25.48 -43.77
N HIS A 836 -15.57 25.42 -43.56
CA HIS A 836 -16.38 24.25 -43.86
C HIS A 836 -16.43 23.99 -45.38
N THR A 837 -15.94 22.84 -45.81
CA THR A 837 -16.10 22.34 -47.19
C THR A 837 -17.30 21.38 -47.27
N ARG A 838 -18.03 21.34 -48.39
CA ARG A 838 -19.15 20.39 -48.58
C ARG A 838 -18.71 18.92 -48.45
N ASP A 839 -17.47 18.62 -48.85
CA ASP A 839 -16.82 17.34 -48.59
C ASP A 839 -15.94 17.42 -47.33
N ARG A 840 -16.27 16.61 -46.32
CA ARG A 840 -15.58 16.52 -45.03
C ARG A 840 -14.13 16.04 -45.19
N VAL A 841 -13.89 15.09 -46.10
CA VAL A 841 -12.57 14.47 -46.29
C VAL A 841 -11.56 15.49 -46.86
N THR A 842 -11.98 16.27 -47.86
CA THR A 842 -11.13 17.34 -48.42
C THR A 842 -10.78 18.41 -47.38
N GLY A 843 -11.72 18.79 -46.52
CA GLY A 843 -11.48 19.79 -45.47
C GLY A 843 -10.55 19.29 -44.36
N ASP A 844 -10.65 18.02 -43.98
CA ASP A 844 -9.78 17.43 -42.96
C ASP A 844 -8.37 17.16 -43.50
N ARG A 845 -8.23 16.90 -44.81
CA ARG A 845 -6.91 16.82 -45.47
C ARG A 845 -6.14 18.13 -45.39
N LYS A 846 -6.80 19.27 -45.67
CA LYS A 846 -6.20 20.60 -45.54
C LYS A 846 -5.78 20.91 -44.10
N LEU A 847 -6.64 20.57 -43.14
CA LEU A 847 -6.30 20.70 -41.72
C LEU A 847 -5.05 19.88 -41.38
N TYR A 848 -5.02 18.61 -41.81
CA TYR A 848 -3.87 17.74 -41.58
C TYR A 848 -2.57 18.32 -42.15
N GLU A 849 -2.58 18.85 -43.38
CA GLU A 849 -1.41 19.48 -44.01
C GLU A 849 -0.89 20.67 -43.19
N ILE A 850 -1.78 21.54 -42.71
CA ILE A 850 -1.43 22.68 -41.85
C ILE A 850 -0.73 22.20 -40.58
N LEU A 851 -1.30 21.19 -39.91
CA LEU A 851 -0.78 20.68 -38.63
C LEU A 851 0.53 19.92 -38.83
N ASN A 852 0.63 19.09 -39.87
CA ASN A 852 1.80 18.27 -40.17
C ASN A 852 3.02 19.15 -40.52
N ASN A 853 2.83 20.23 -41.27
CA ASN A 853 3.91 21.17 -41.64
C ASN A 853 4.54 21.87 -40.42
N LEU A 854 3.83 21.94 -39.29
CA LEU A 854 4.33 22.50 -38.04
C LEU A 854 4.86 21.44 -37.08
N GLY A 855 4.82 20.16 -37.48
CA GLY A 855 5.20 19.03 -36.65
C GLY A 855 4.31 18.88 -35.41
N VAL A 856 3.01 19.15 -35.54
CA VAL A 856 2.05 19.00 -34.44
C VAL A 856 1.99 17.53 -34.02
N GLU A 857 2.16 17.30 -32.74
CA GLU A 857 2.15 15.97 -32.12
C GLU A 857 0.84 15.69 -31.38
N MET A 858 0.13 16.72 -30.92
CA MET A 858 -1.10 16.62 -30.14
C MET A 858 -2.10 17.72 -30.49
N ILE A 859 -3.40 17.44 -30.37
CA ILE A 859 -4.49 18.36 -30.72
C ILE A 859 -5.45 18.51 -29.52
N CYS A 860 -5.77 19.75 -29.15
CA CYS A 860 -6.77 20.09 -28.15
C CYS A 860 -8.00 20.72 -28.82
N LEU A 861 -9.17 20.11 -28.66
CA LEU A 861 -10.45 20.67 -29.11
C LEU A 861 -11.03 21.56 -28.02
N ALA A 862 -10.91 22.89 -28.19
CA ALA A 862 -11.40 23.88 -27.23
C ALA A 862 -12.71 24.50 -27.74
N GLY A 863 -13.79 23.71 -27.71
CA GLY A 863 -15.09 24.11 -28.26
C GLY A 863 -15.11 24.10 -29.79
N TYR A 864 -14.54 23.05 -30.39
CA TYR A 864 -14.50 22.87 -31.84
C TYR A 864 -15.78 22.15 -32.33
N MET A 865 -16.69 22.91 -32.93
CA MET A 865 -18.06 22.47 -33.26
C MET A 865 -18.15 21.68 -34.58
N ARG A 866 -17.14 20.86 -34.90
CA ARG A 866 -17.05 20.04 -36.12
C ARG A 866 -16.53 18.65 -35.79
N ILE A 867 -17.21 17.62 -36.30
CA ILE A 867 -16.79 16.22 -36.15
C ILE A 867 -15.64 15.93 -37.14
N LEU A 868 -14.53 15.40 -36.64
CA LEU A 868 -13.35 15.05 -37.44
C LEU A 868 -13.53 13.68 -38.11
N ALA A 869 -13.17 13.53 -39.38
CA ALA A 869 -13.31 12.27 -40.10
C ALA A 869 -12.40 11.17 -39.52
N GLU A 870 -12.85 9.92 -39.61
CA GLU A 870 -12.15 8.74 -39.10
C GLU A 870 -10.67 8.69 -39.53
N LYS A 871 -10.38 8.92 -40.82
CA LYS A 871 -9.01 8.95 -41.36
C LYS A 871 -8.12 10.02 -40.69
N PHE A 872 -8.70 11.12 -40.22
CA PHE A 872 -7.96 12.17 -39.50
C PHE A 872 -7.70 11.73 -38.05
N VAL A 873 -8.72 11.20 -37.38
CA VAL A 873 -8.62 10.70 -36.01
C VAL A 873 -7.58 9.58 -35.90
N ILE A 874 -7.55 8.65 -36.84
CA ILE A 874 -6.55 7.56 -36.89
C ILE A 874 -5.11 8.09 -36.93
N LYS A 875 -4.83 9.17 -37.68
CA LYS A 875 -3.47 9.74 -37.76
C LYS A 875 -2.98 10.34 -36.45
N PHE A 876 -3.91 10.82 -35.62
CA PHE A 876 -3.64 11.34 -34.29
C PHE A 876 -4.28 10.46 -33.20
N LYS A 877 -4.33 9.14 -33.42
CA LYS A 877 -4.94 8.20 -32.48
C LYS A 877 -4.32 8.38 -31.09
N ASN A 878 -5.16 8.53 -30.06
CA ASN A 878 -4.79 8.81 -28.68
C ASN A 878 -4.00 10.13 -28.49
N ARG A 879 -4.11 11.07 -29.43
CA ARG A 879 -3.42 12.38 -29.40
C ARG A 879 -4.35 13.57 -29.68
N ILE A 880 -5.65 13.32 -29.81
CA ILE A 880 -6.69 14.34 -29.87
C ILE A 880 -7.49 14.28 -28.56
N ILE A 881 -7.54 15.38 -27.84
CA ILE A 881 -8.31 15.50 -26.60
C ILE A 881 -9.38 16.58 -26.73
N ASN A 882 -10.53 16.35 -26.09
CA ASN A 882 -11.65 17.28 -26.06
C ASN A 882 -12.13 17.46 -24.62
N VAL A 883 -12.65 18.66 -24.31
CA VAL A 883 -13.37 18.92 -23.07
C VAL A 883 -14.87 19.02 -23.37
N HIS A 884 -15.67 18.24 -22.66
CA HIS A 884 -17.12 18.18 -22.77
C HIS A 884 -17.77 18.68 -21.48
N PRO A 885 -18.81 19.54 -21.53
CA PRO A 885 -19.42 20.15 -20.34
C PRO A 885 -20.43 19.22 -19.65
N SER A 886 -20.13 17.92 -19.55
CA SER A 886 -20.90 16.94 -18.77
C SER A 886 -19.99 15.84 -18.24
N LEU A 887 -20.49 15.02 -17.31
CA LEU A 887 -19.83 13.79 -16.85
C LEU A 887 -20.18 12.64 -17.81
N LEU A 888 -19.40 12.47 -18.88
CA LEU A 888 -19.60 11.37 -19.83
C LEU A 888 -19.55 10.02 -19.11
N PRO A 889 -20.38 9.04 -19.50
CA PRO A 889 -21.23 9.02 -20.68
C PRO A 889 -22.58 9.74 -20.55
N ALA A 890 -22.87 10.41 -19.41
CA ALA A 890 -24.13 11.12 -19.21
C ALA A 890 -24.19 12.41 -20.06
N PHE A 891 -25.37 12.68 -20.63
CA PHE A 891 -25.67 13.89 -21.41
C PHE A 891 -24.63 14.19 -22.51
N LYS A 892 -24.63 13.40 -23.59
CA LYS A 892 -23.72 13.58 -24.74
C LYS A 892 -24.20 14.67 -25.69
N GLY A 893 -23.29 15.24 -26.47
CA GLY A 893 -23.62 16.14 -27.56
C GLY A 893 -23.94 17.57 -27.11
N LYS A 894 -24.38 18.39 -28.07
CA LYS A 894 -24.41 19.85 -27.93
C LYS A 894 -25.38 20.39 -26.88
N ASN A 895 -26.39 19.61 -26.48
CA ASN A 895 -27.45 20.03 -25.56
C ASN A 895 -27.26 19.54 -24.12
N ALA A 896 -26.08 19.02 -23.79
CA ALA A 896 -25.80 18.33 -22.54
C ALA A 896 -26.27 19.05 -21.26
N LEU A 897 -26.07 20.36 -21.18
CA LEU A 897 -26.50 21.15 -20.02
C LEU A 897 -28.03 21.29 -19.94
N HIS A 898 -28.70 21.45 -21.09
CA HIS A 898 -30.16 21.50 -21.11
C HIS A 898 -30.75 20.16 -20.69
N ASP A 899 -30.18 19.06 -21.18
CA ASP A 899 -30.63 17.71 -20.84
C ASP A 899 -30.40 17.40 -19.35
N ALA A 900 -29.26 17.86 -18.80
CA ALA A 900 -28.96 17.72 -17.37
C ALA A 900 -29.95 18.48 -16.48
N LEU A 901 -30.27 19.73 -16.82
CA LEU A 901 -31.27 20.52 -16.10
C LEU A 901 -32.67 19.91 -16.22
N ALA A 902 -33.06 19.46 -17.42
CA ALA A 902 -34.34 18.82 -17.66
C ALA A 902 -34.50 17.49 -16.88
N ALA A 903 -33.41 16.74 -16.73
CA ALA A 903 -33.39 15.50 -15.95
C ALA A 903 -33.40 15.73 -14.43
N GLY A 904 -33.24 16.98 -13.97
CA GLY A 904 -33.27 17.31 -12.54
C GLY A 904 -32.10 16.74 -11.74
N VAL A 905 -30.96 16.45 -12.38
CA VAL A 905 -29.81 15.85 -11.69
C VAL A 905 -29.19 16.82 -10.69
N LYS A 906 -28.70 16.29 -9.56
CA LYS A 906 -28.03 17.09 -8.52
C LYS A 906 -26.51 17.19 -8.70
N ILE A 907 -25.95 16.44 -9.65
CA ILE A 907 -24.52 16.44 -9.94
C ILE A 907 -24.34 16.48 -11.46
N VAL A 908 -23.52 17.43 -11.92
CA VAL A 908 -23.01 17.53 -13.30
C VAL A 908 -21.48 17.74 -13.24
N GLY A 909 -20.85 18.11 -14.35
CA GLY A 909 -19.42 18.36 -14.36
C GLY A 909 -18.88 18.59 -15.75
N CYS A 910 -17.57 18.44 -15.89
CA CYS A 910 -16.91 18.39 -17.19
C CYS A 910 -16.03 17.15 -17.30
N THR A 911 -15.85 16.67 -18.54
CA THR A 911 -15.03 15.51 -18.87
C THR A 911 -14.00 15.91 -19.90
N VAL A 912 -12.73 15.61 -19.64
CA VAL A 912 -11.69 15.58 -20.68
C VAL A 912 -11.55 14.14 -21.15
N HIS A 913 -11.61 13.92 -22.45
CA HIS A 913 -11.55 12.58 -23.04
C HIS A 913 -10.78 12.58 -24.36
N PHE A 914 -10.33 11.41 -24.79
CA PHE A 914 -9.80 11.22 -26.14
C PHE A 914 -10.93 11.27 -27.16
N VAL A 915 -10.65 11.81 -28.34
CA VAL A 915 -11.59 11.83 -29.46
C VAL A 915 -11.41 10.56 -30.29
N ASP A 916 -12.51 9.85 -30.53
CA ASP A 916 -12.62 8.71 -31.45
C ASP A 916 -13.58 9.05 -32.61
N GLU A 917 -13.94 8.08 -33.47
CA GLU A 917 -14.89 8.30 -34.57
C GLU A 917 -16.33 8.60 -34.10
N LEU A 918 -16.65 8.32 -32.84
CA LEU A 918 -17.96 8.53 -32.25
C LEU A 918 -18.00 9.84 -31.45
N VAL A 919 -19.18 10.45 -31.37
CA VAL A 919 -19.35 11.72 -30.63
C VAL A 919 -19.34 11.43 -29.13
N ASP A 920 -18.41 12.08 -28.41
CA ASP A 920 -18.31 12.05 -26.95
C ASP A 920 -18.28 10.63 -26.36
N HIS A 921 -17.52 9.74 -27.00
CA HIS A 921 -17.43 8.32 -26.65
C HIS A 921 -16.02 7.87 -26.24
N GLY A 922 -14.98 8.50 -26.76
CA GLY A 922 -13.62 8.04 -26.53
C GLY A 922 -13.20 8.02 -25.06
N PRO A 923 -12.11 7.29 -24.73
CA PRO A 923 -11.72 7.02 -23.35
C PRO A 923 -11.52 8.30 -22.53
N ILE A 924 -12.07 8.29 -21.31
CA ILE A 924 -12.02 9.40 -20.36
C ILE A 924 -10.59 9.56 -19.84
N ILE A 925 -10.10 10.80 -19.84
CA ILE A 925 -8.79 11.19 -19.30
C ILE A 925 -8.94 11.70 -17.88
N ALA A 926 -9.89 12.60 -17.67
CA ALA A 926 -10.17 13.19 -16.36
C ALA A 926 -11.62 13.72 -16.30
N GLN A 927 -12.20 13.76 -15.10
CA GLN A 927 -13.51 14.35 -14.86
C GLN A 927 -13.51 15.24 -13.62
N GLN A 928 -14.36 16.27 -13.61
CA GLN A 928 -14.59 17.08 -12.43
C GLN A 928 -16.07 17.33 -12.22
N ALA A 929 -16.59 16.90 -11.08
CA ALA A 929 -17.98 17.03 -10.69
C ALA A 929 -18.29 18.39 -10.03
N ILE A 930 -19.54 18.82 -10.14
CA ILE A 930 -20.11 20.05 -9.60
C ILE A 930 -21.55 19.75 -9.17
N ASN A 931 -21.96 20.30 -8.03
CA ASN A 931 -23.34 20.19 -7.56
C ASN A 931 -24.25 21.17 -8.30
N VAL A 932 -25.47 20.73 -8.61
CA VAL A 932 -26.55 21.56 -9.15
C VAL A 932 -27.44 22.00 -8.00
N GLU A 933 -27.56 23.31 -7.79
CA GLU A 933 -28.40 23.90 -6.75
C GLU A 933 -29.83 24.16 -7.25
N ASP A 934 -30.82 24.21 -6.35
CA ASP A 934 -32.25 24.33 -6.69
C ASP A 934 -32.63 25.65 -7.41
N GLY A 935 -31.70 26.59 -7.55
CA GLY A 935 -31.86 27.84 -8.30
C GLY A 935 -30.91 28.00 -9.50
N ASP A 936 -30.12 26.98 -9.85
CA ASP A 936 -29.18 27.09 -10.96
C ASP A 936 -29.91 27.19 -12.31
N THR A 937 -29.68 28.28 -13.04
CA THR A 937 -30.05 28.44 -14.45
C THR A 937 -28.99 27.85 -15.38
N TYR A 938 -29.31 27.68 -16.66
CA TYR A 938 -28.35 27.27 -17.69
C TYR A 938 -27.06 28.12 -17.67
N GLU A 939 -27.18 29.44 -17.60
CA GLU A 939 -26.05 30.37 -17.60
C GLU A 939 -25.18 30.22 -16.34
N SER A 940 -25.82 30.08 -15.17
CA SER A 940 -25.12 29.91 -13.90
C SER A 940 -24.34 28.59 -13.87
N LEU A 941 -24.96 27.50 -14.34
CA LEU A 941 -24.36 26.18 -14.37
C LEU A 941 -23.24 26.09 -15.42
N GLN A 942 -23.42 26.70 -16.59
CA GLN A 942 -22.39 26.82 -17.61
C GLN A 942 -21.15 27.54 -17.10
N LYS A 943 -21.34 28.62 -16.32
CA LYS A 943 -20.22 29.34 -15.71
C LYS A 943 -19.50 28.50 -14.64
N LYS A 944 -20.24 27.77 -13.80
CA LYS A 944 -19.65 26.84 -12.82
C LYS A 944 -18.80 25.76 -13.52
N ILE A 945 -19.35 25.15 -14.59
CA ILE A 945 -18.65 24.13 -15.39
C ILE A 945 -17.40 24.70 -16.04
N GLN A 946 -17.49 25.86 -16.68
CA GLN A 946 -16.36 26.50 -17.33
C GLN A 946 -15.20 26.80 -16.37
N CYS A 947 -15.48 27.18 -15.12
CA CYS A 947 -14.43 27.34 -14.10
C CYS A 947 -13.66 26.04 -13.85
N LYS A 948 -14.32 24.87 -13.95
CA LYS A 948 -13.67 23.56 -13.83
C LYS A 948 -12.92 23.18 -15.11
N GLU A 949 -13.50 23.43 -16.29
CA GLU A 949 -12.84 23.21 -17.58
C GLU A 949 -11.49 23.95 -17.66
N HIS A 950 -11.45 25.20 -17.18
CA HIS A 950 -10.25 26.03 -17.12
C HIS A 950 -9.11 25.45 -16.28
N ILE A 951 -9.38 24.45 -15.43
CA ILE A 951 -8.38 23.78 -14.59
C ILE A 951 -8.05 22.40 -15.16
N ILE A 952 -9.08 21.58 -15.38
CA ILE A 952 -8.89 20.17 -15.75
C ILE A 952 -8.37 19.98 -17.16
N PHE A 953 -8.73 20.87 -18.11
CA PHE A 953 -8.34 20.72 -19.50
C PHE A 953 -6.85 21.01 -19.74
N PRO A 954 -6.27 22.11 -19.20
CA PRO A 954 -4.83 22.33 -19.28
C PRO A 954 -3.98 21.29 -18.54
N GLU A 955 -4.43 20.77 -17.39
CA GLU A 955 -3.69 19.70 -16.70
C GLU A 955 -3.72 18.39 -17.48
N SER A 956 -4.87 18.03 -18.06
CA SER A 956 -4.98 16.87 -18.93
C SER A 956 -4.08 17.00 -20.17
N MET A 957 -3.98 18.20 -20.76
CA MET A 957 -3.06 18.47 -21.87
C MET A 957 -1.61 18.16 -21.46
N ASN A 958 -1.17 18.66 -20.30
CA ASN A 958 0.21 18.46 -19.82
C ASN A 958 0.49 16.98 -19.46
N GLN A 959 -0.51 16.29 -18.89
CA GLN A 959 -0.43 14.86 -18.55
C GLN A 959 -0.25 13.99 -19.80
N ILE A 960 -1.01 14.24 -20.86
CA ILE A 960 -0.88 13.49 -22.12
C ILE A 960 0.44 13.82 -22.82
N ALA A 961 0.87 15.09 -22.80
CA ALA A 961 2.18 15.46 -23.35
C ALA A 961 3.33 14.72 -22.63
N ASN A 962 3.24 14.53 -21.32
CA ASN A 962 4.22 13.73 -20.57
C ASN A 962 4.29 12.28 -21.08
N LYS A 963 3.13 11.64 -21.33
CA LYS A 963 3.08 10.28 -21.88
C LYS A 963 3.70 10.19 -23.28
N ILE A 964 3.46 11.19 -24.13
CA ILE A 964 4.07 11.27 -25.47
C ILE A 964 5.59 11.35 -25.37
N LEU A 965 6.13 12.19 -24.50
CA LEU A 965 7.57 12.32 -24.28
C LEU A 965 8.19 11.03 -23.74
N GLN A 966 7.51 10.32 -22.83
CA GLN A 966 7.98 9.03 -22.31
C GLN A 966 7.97 7.91 -23.36
N SER A 967 6.99 7.90 -24.27
CA SER A 967 6.89 6.89 -25.34
C SER A 967 7.88 7.07 -26.49
N SER A 968 8.65 8.16 -26.49
CA SER A 968 9.58 8.53 -27.55
C SER A 968 11.04 8.61 -27.08
N LEU A 969 11.27 8.25 -25.82
CA LEU A 969 12.55 7.81 -25.27
C LEU A 969 12.58 6.28 -25.34
#